data_AF-A0A1B0CVD8-F1
#
_entry.id   AF-A0A1B0CVD8-F1
#
_cell.length_a   1.000
_cell.length_b   1.000
_cell.length_c   1.000
_cell.angle_alpha   90.00
_cell.angle_beta   90.00
_cell.angle_gamma   90.00
#
_symmetry.space_group_name_H-M   'P 1'
#
loop_
_entity.id
_entity.type
_entity.pdbx_description
1 polymer ?
#
loop_
_entity_poly.entity_id
_entity_poly.type
_entity_poly.pdbx_seq_one_letter_code
_entity_poly.pdbx_strand_id
1 'polypeptide(L)'
;MSCTVPFNERGIKAVLLERSKITSGTTWHTAGLVWRLRPNDVEIQLLASSRNLFMNLESESGHDPGFIMNGGLFIAHNDVRMDEYRRLATIGKCFNIESHLISPDETQKLFPLLDPKTFTGALYSPGDGVIDPAMLCTALTRQAVKNGGQVFEECPVLDLEVGQGFLGPQDVRGVVTPYGTIKTNTVVNATGVWGRDVIEKYGLHLPLIPMRHAYIVTEPMDGVKGLPNIRDHDFSIYFRIQGGGSAGCHALYHLTKRGIKAVLLERSKITSGTTWHTAGLVWRLRPNDVEIQLLASSRNLFMNLESESGHDPGFIMNGGLFIAHNDVRMDEYRRLATIGKCFNIESHLISPDETQKLFPLLDPKTFTGALYSPGDGVIDPAMLCTALTRQAVKNGGQVFEECPVLDLEVGQGFLGPQDVRGVVTPYGTIKTNTVVNATGVWGRDVIEKYGLHLPLIPMRHAYIVTEPMDGVKGLPNIRDHDFSIYFRIQGESICLGGYENCPILLDKVPPDFQFGLYELDWTVFESNYQGAAVLCPPFESAGIKSTICGPESFTPDHKPLMGWDRRLDGLFHSCGYNSAGMMLGGGCGEQVAEWIINGSPSLHMFPYDVTRFLPKQTRDHNWATERSHESYAKNYSIVFPYDQPLAGRNFIQDPFHRQMIQYFAVMEEKQGWERPGYFLTESFAKVPPYHWYGSYGHKKPADSSYEEQLKADYRFGFSENHDLIGEEATACRNNVVVFNLSYFCKVYLTGRDADKAAEYLFTGDTAKSINKTIYTCALNDRGGVEADVTVSVIDSGIGEPHAPILKRPGYYIVAGGASAYHTITHLKYAILDKAFRAQITDVTQDLGVLSLQGRNSREILGKLTDYDLSNESLPPNSTAIMKLKLPAGEQNVRVIRVSFVGELGYELHIPKAYCEQVFNAVMDGGSPLGLRNAGYRSLYSLSIDEQIPIWGLEAVYRNGEMVGHLRRGEYGYTLQKPIGQAYIRKPNGEKMDDEFLKTGTTKLKLWENSTKPRVT
;
A
#
# COMPACT_ATOMS: atom_id res chain seq x y z
N MET A 1 -19.60 -42.15 -6.03
CA MET A 1 -20.70 -41.26 -5.65
C MET A 1 -21.53 -42.05 -4.66
N SER A 2 -21.41 -41.71 -3.37
CA SER A 2 -22.23 -42.24 -2.29
C SER A 2 -23.37 -41.30 -1.90
N CYS A 3 -24.53 -41.87 -1.60
CA CYS A 3 -25.76 -41.13 -1.34
C CYS A 3 -26.59 -41.82 -0.28
N THR A 4 -27.24 -41.05 0.60
CA THR A 4 -28.17 -41.58 1.60
C THR A 4 -29.61 -41.22 1.24
N VAL A 5 -30.48 -42.22 1.27
CA VAL A 5 -31.89 -42.15 0.85
C VAL A 5 -32.81 -42.51 2.03
N PRO A 6 -33.61 -41.58 2.56
CA PRO A 6 -34.65 -41.89 3.54
C PRO A 6 -35.92 -42.44 2.86
N PHE A 7 -36.50 -43.48 3.45
CA PHE A 7 -37.87 -43.94 3.17
C PHE A 7 -38.82 -43.59 4.32
N ASN A 8 -40.04 -43.16 4.01
CA ASN A 8 -41.08 -42.92 5.01
C ASN A 8 -42.48 -43.17 4.45
N GLU A 9 -43.25 -44.05 5.11
CA GLU A 9 -44.45 -43.63 5.85
C GLU A 9 -44.50 -44.44 7.17
N ARG A 10 -44.27 -43.78 8.32
CA ARG A 10 -44.33 -44.31 9.70
C ARG A 10 -43.20 -45.25 10.16
N GLY A 11 -41.96 -45.02 9.73
CA GLY A 11 -40.79 -45.67 10.33
C GLY A 11 -39.53 -45.49 9.48
N ILE A 12 -38.63 -44.60 9.90
CA ILE A 12 -37.48 -44.18 9.09
C ILE A 12 -36.51 -45.35 8.89
N LYS A 13 -36.29 -45.71 7.62
CA LYS A 13 -35.17 -46.56 7.19
C LYS A 13 -34.33 -45.77 6.21
N ALA A 14 -33.03 -45.63 6.51
CA ALA A 14 -32.07 -44.96 5.65
C ALA A 14 -31.33 -46.00 4.79
N VAL A 15 -31.16 -45.71 3.50
CA VAL A 15 -30.40 -46.53 2.56
C VAL A 15 -29.14 -45.79 2.16
N LEU A 16 -27.96 -46.33 2.46
CA LEU A 16 -26.67 -45.84 1.95
C LEU A 16 -26.28 -46.60 0.68
N LEU A 17 -25.98 -45.87 -0.38
CA LEU A 17 -25.40 -46.40 -1.62
C LEU A 17 -23.93 -45.97 -1.67
N GLU A 18 -23.01 -46.88 -1.96
CA GLU A 18 -21.59 -46.56 -2.19
C GLU A 18 -21.10 -47.22 -3.50
N ARG A 19 -20.29 -46.48 -4.28
CA ARG A 19 -19.77 -46.91 -5.58
C ARG A 19 -18.77 -48.07 -5.49
N SER A 20 -18.07 -48.17 -4.36
CA SER A 20 -17.08 -49.20 -4.05
C SER A 20 -17.48 -49.91 -2.76
N LYS A 21 -16.59 -50.73 -2.19
CA LYS A 21 -16.74 -51.18 -0.79
C LYS A 21 -16.45 -50.00 0.12
N ILE A 22 -17.12 -49.90 1.25
CA ILE A 22 -16.93 -48.85 2.27
C ILE A 22 -15.50 -48.87 2.81
N THR A 23 -14.91 -50.07 2.87
CA THR A 23 -13.48 -50.28 3.11
C THR A 23 -12.64 -50.13 1.83
N SER A 24 -12.97 -49.23 0.91
CA SER A 24 -12.16 -48.92 -0.29
C SER A 24 -12.55 -47.57 -0.93
N GLY A 25 -11.57 -46.67 -1.14
CA GLY A 25 -11.80 -45.33 -1.70
C GLY A 25 -10.96 -44.25 -1.01
N THR A 26 -11.35 -42.98 -1.17
CA THR A 26 -10.67 -41.81 -0.56
C THR A 26 -10.52 -41.90 0.96
N THR A 27 -11.38 -42.67 1.63
CA THR A 27 -11.34 -42.99 3.06
C THR A 27 -9.98 -43.58 3.49
N TRP A 28 -9.30 -44.34 2.63
CA TRP A 28 -7.95 -44.90 2.90
C TRP A 28 -6.82 -43.88 2.80
N HIS A 29 -7.05 -42.75 2.13
CA HIS A 29 -6.04 -41.73 1.87
C HIS A 29 -6.13 -40.54 2.86
N THR A 30 -6.84 -40.75 3.99
CA THR A 30 -7.11 -39.70 4.97
C THR A 30 -6.41 -40.02 6.30
N ALA A 31 -5.69 -39.05 6.87
CA ALA A 31 -4.84 -39.24 8.06
C ALA A 31 -5.59 -39.46 9.39
N GLY A 32 -6.92 -39.59 9.40
CA GLY A 32 -7.67 -39.95 10.61
C GLY A 32 -7.64 -38.94 11.75
N LEU A 33 -7.28 -37.69 11.49
CA LEU A 33 -6.90 -36.72 12.52
C LEU A 33 -8.11 -36.11 13.28
N VAL A 34 -8.21 -36.33 14.60
CA VAL A 34 -9.30 -35.85 15.48
C VAL A 34 -8.83 -34.69 16.37
N TRP A 35 -9.07 -33.47 15.91
CA TRP A 35 -8.59 -32.22 16.54
C TRP A 35 -9.77 -31.34 16.95
N ARG A 36 -10.08 -31.22 18.25
CA ARG A 36 -11.34 -30.59 18.70
C ARG A 36 -11.29 -29.06 18.78
N LEU A 37 -10.11 -28.45 19.00
CA LEU A 37 -9.99 -27.00 19.11
C LEU A 37 -10.03 -26.32 17.74
N ARG A 38 -10.86 -25.28 17.61
CA ARG A 38 -11.03 -24.43 16.41
C ARG A 38 -11.32 -22.97 16.79
N PRO A 39 -11.12 -22.00 15.89
CA PRO A 39 -11.51 -20.60 16.15
C PRO A 39 -13.04 -20.40 16.23
N ASN A 40 -13.83 -21.33 15.71
CA ASN A 40 -15.29 -21.29 15.64
C ASN A 40 -15.93 -22.19 16.72
N ASP A 41 -16.97 -21.67 17.37
CA ASP A 41 -17.71 -22.31 18.46
C ASP A 41 -18.60 -23.47 18.01
N VAL A 42 -19.30 -23.32 16.89
CA VAL A 42 -20.12 -24.38 16.27
C VAL A 42 -19.24 -25.55 15.85
N GLU A 43 -18.08 -25.29 15.24
CA GLU A 43 -17.11 -26.34 14.90
C GLU A 43 -16.64 -27.11 16.14
N ILE A 44 -16.30 -26.42 17.24
CA ILE A 44 -15.91 -27.06 18.50
C ILE A 44 -17.03 -28.00 19.00
N GLN A 45 -18.28 -27.54 19.01
CA GLN A 45 -19.42 -28.36 19.47
C GLN A 45 -19.64 -29.59 18.59
N LEU A 46 -19.53 -29.47 17.27
CA LEU A 46 -19.65 -30.58 16.32
C LEU A 46 -18.50 -31.59 16.50
N LEU A 47 -17.27 -31.12 16.69
CA LEU A 47 -16.09 -31.96 16.88
C LEU A 47 -16.10 -32.67 18.25
N ALA A 48 -16.54 -32.00 19.30
CA ALA A 48 -16.75 -32.59 20.62
C ALA A 48 -17.84 -33.68 20.57
N SER A 49 -18.96 -33.42 19.88
CA SER A 49 -20.03 -34.39 19.66
C SER A 49 -19.54 -35.61 18.86
N SER A 50 -18.77 -35.38 17.80
CA SER A 50 -18.16 -36.45 16.98
C SER A 50 -17.20 -37.32 17.79
N ARG A 51 -16.32 -36.71 18.61
CA ARG A 51 -15.41 -37.46 19.50
C ARG A 51 -16.18 -38.29 20.53
N ASN A 52 -17.28 -37.78 21.08
CA ASN A 52 -18.11 -38.53 22.02
C ASN A 52 -18.84 -39.70 21.33
N LEU A 53 -19.30 -39.52 20.09
CA LEU A 53 -19.79 -40.63 19.26
C LEU A 53 -18.70 -41.70 19.09
N PHE A 54 -17.47 -41.32 18.72
CA PHE A 54 -16.36 -42.26 18.53
C PHE A 54 -16.04 -43.06 19.80
N MET A 55 -16.06 -42.43 20.98
CA MET A 55 -15.85 -43.12 22.26
C MET A 55 -16.95 -44.15 22.59
N ASN A 56 -18.19 -43.89 22.19
CA ASN A 56 -19.34 -44.74 22.52
C ASN A 56 -19.62 -45.82 21.46
N LEU A 57 -19.19 -45.59 20.21
CA LEU A 57 -19.58 -46.39 19.05
C LEU A 57 -19.16 -47.86 19.16
N GLU A 58 -18.08 -48.21 19.87
CA GLU A 58 -17.76 -49.61 20.14
C GLU A 58 -18.84 -50.30 20.98
N SER A 59 -19.26 -49.66 22.08
CA SER A 59 -20.28 -50.22 22.98
C SER A 59 -21.66 -50.34 22.32
N GLU A 60 -21.99 -49.45 21.39
CA GLU A 60 -23.24 -49.47 20.63
C GLU A 60 -23.20 -50.46 19.46
N SER A 61 -22.15 -50.38 18.64
CA SER A 61 -22.02 -51.13 17.39
C SER A 61 -21.45 -52.54 17.59
N GLY A 62 -20.74 -52.80 18.69
CA GLY A 62 -19.98 -54.03 18.93
C GLY A 62 -18.69 -54.13 18.09
N HIS A 63 -18.18 -53.01 17.58
CA HIS A 63 -17.01 -52.93 16.71
C HIS A 63 -16.14 -51.74 17.08
N ASP A 64 -14.84 -51.98 17.28
CA ASP A 64 -13.84 -50.93 17.48
C ASP A 64 -13.85 -49.95 16.28
N PRO A 65 -14.09 -48.64 16.52
CA PRO A 65 -14.02 -47.61 15.49
C PRO A 65 -12.59 -47.17 15.15
N GLY A 66 -11.58 -47.75 15.80
CA GLY A 66 -10.16 -47.46 15.60
C GLY A 66 -9.73 -46.12 16.19
N PHE A 67 -10.44 -45.61 17.21
CA PHE A 67 -10.14 -44.33 17.85
C PHE A 67 -9.09 -44.48 18.95
N ILE A 68 -7.92 -43.89 18.74
CA ILE A 68 -6.81 -43.87 19.69
C ILE A 68 -6.64 -42.44 20.22
N MET A 69 -6.91 -42.26 21.50
CA MET A 69 -6.74 -41.00 22.22
C MET A 69 -5.28 -40.87 22.71
N ASN A 70 -4.37 -40.55 21.78
CA ASN A 70 -2.95 -40.29 22.04
C ASN A 70 -2.62 -38.79 22.25
N GLY A 71 -3.62 -37.90 22.15
CA GLY A 71 -3.46 -36.47 22.27
C GLY A 71 -3.14 -35.76 20.94
N GLY A 72 -3.41 -34.46 20.93
CA GLY A 72 -3.10 -33.54 19.83
C GLY A 72 -2.19 -32.42 20.31
N LEU A 73 -1.11 -32.17 19.57
CA LEU A 73 -0.06 -31.21 19.91
C LEU A 73 0.05 -30.16 18.80
N PHE A 74 -0.36 -28.93 19.11
CA PHE A 74 -0.33 -27.79 18.21
C PHE A 74 0.98 -27.02 18.47
N ILE A 75 1.91 -27.01 17.52
CA ILE A 75 3.23 -26.37 17.68
C ILE A 75 3.16 -24.88 17.33
N ALA A 76 3.86 -24.03 18.07
CA ALA A 76 3.95 -22.58 17.82
C ALA A 76 5.40 -22.14 17.67
N HIS A 77 5.77 -21.64 16.49
CA HIS A 77 7.15 -21.20 16.20
C HIS A 77 7.46 -19.76 16.61
N ASN A 78 6.46 -19.02 17.13
CA ASN A 78 6.59 -17.63 17.56
C ASN A 78 5.51 -17.24 18.59
N ASP A 79 5.68 -16.08 19.21
CA ASP A 79 4.75 -15.56 20.23
C ASP A 79 3.34 -15.25 19.69
N VAL A 80 3.20 -14.84 18.43
CA VAL A 80 1.88 -14.55 17.82
C VAL A 80 1.05 -15.84 17.72
N ARG A 81 1.67 -16.95 17.33
CA ARG A 81 1.02 -18.27 17.34
C ARG A 81 0.72 -18.74 18.77
N MET A 82 1.58 -18.44 19.74
CA MET A 82 1.28 -18.68 21.16
C MET A 82 0.08 -17.85 21.66
N ASP A 83 -0.12 -16.62 21.20
CA ASP A 83 -1.30 -15.81 21.51
C ASP A 83 -2.59 -16.35 20.87
N GLU A 84 -2.53 -16.82 19.62
CA GLU A 84 -3.63 -17.55 19.01
C GLU A 84 -3.99 -18.80 19.84
N TYR A 85 -2.98 -19.55 20.30
CA TYR A 85 -3.18 -20.74 21.11
C TYR A 85 -3.69 -20.41 22.52
N ARG A 86 -3.30 -19.27 23.14
CA ARG A 86 -3.92 -18.74 24.37
C ARG A 86 -5.42 -18.47 24.16
N ARG A 87 -5.79 -17.91 23.00
CA ARG A 87 -7.20 -17.70 22.63
C ARG A 87 -7.93 -19.03 22.42
N LEU A 88 -7.36 -19.98 21.66
CA LEU A 88 -7.96 -21.30 21.44
C LEU A 88 -8.14 -22.09 22.74
N ALA A 89 -7.17 -22.07 23.65
CA ALA A 89 -7.29 -22.69 24.97
C ALA A 89 -8.40 -22.04 25.81
N THR A 90 -8.57 -20.72 25.70
CA THR A 90 -9.65 -19.97 26.38
C THR A 90 -11.02 -20.34 25.83
N ILE A 91 -11.18 -20.43 24.50
CA ILE A 91 -12.42 -20.89 23.86
C ILE A 91 -12.69 -22.36 24.22
N GLY A 92 -11.68 -23.22 24.20
CA GLY A 92 -11.79 -24.63 24.58
C GLY A 92 -12.33 -24.83 26.01
N LYS A 93 -11.87 -24.00 26.96
CA LYS A 93 -12.39 -24.00 28.34
C LYS A 93 -13.90 -23.70 28.41
N CYS A 94 -14.41 -22.78 27.58
CA CYS A 94 -15.85 -22.48 27.51
C CYS A 94 -16.70 -23.70 27.06
N PHE A 95 -16.08 -24.68 26.38
CA PHE A 95 -16.73 -25.91 25.90
C PHE A 95 -16.27 -27.17 26.66
N ASN A 96 -15.70 -27.01 27.87
CA ASN A 96 -15.18 -28.11 28.69
C ASN A 96 -14.13 -29.00 27.98
N ILE A 97 -13.34 -28.43 27.06
CA ILE A 97 -12.22 -29.11 26.44
C ILE A 97 -10.95 -28.83 27.25
N GLU A 98 -10.42 -29.89 27.86
CA GLU A 98 -9.11 -29.85 28.49
C GLU A 98 -8.02 -29.55 27.46
N SER A 99 -7.24 -28.50 27.70
CA SER A 99 -6.07 -28.15 26.91
C SER A 99 -5.07 -27.32 27.73
N HIS A 100 -3.78 -27.55 27.50
CA HIS A 100 -2.68 -27.00 28.28
C HIS A 100 -1.69 -26.29 27.36
N LEU A 101 -1.37 -25.03 27.67
CA LEU A 101 -0.21 -24.37 27.07
C LEU A 101 1.05 -24.88 27.77
N ILE A 102 2.02 -25.32 27.00
CA ILE A 102 3.24 -25.96 27.50
C ILE A 102 4.49 -25.34 26.89
N SER A 103 5.57 -25.32 27.67
CA SER A 103 6.89 -24.84 27.26
C SER A 103 7.56 -25.78 26.24
N PRO A 104 8.64 -25.36 25.56
CA PRO A 104 9.40 -26.24 24.67
C PRO A 104 9.92 -27.50 25.36
N ASP A 105 10.41 -27.39 26.59
CA ASP A 105 10.92 -28.54 27.37
C ASP A 105 9.81 -29.52 27.76
N GLU A 106 8.62 -29.04 28.08
CA GLU A 106 7.43 -29.88 28.34
C GLU A 106 6.91 -30.53 27.07
N THR A 107 6.99 -29.82 25.94
CA THR A 107 6.64 -30.33 24.62
C THR A 107 7.58 -31.47 24.21
N GLN A 108 8.90 -31.31 24.42
CA GLN A 108 9.87 -32.38 24.17
C GLN A 108 9.64 -33.60 25.09
N LYS A 109 9.22 -33.41 26.35
CA LYS A 109 8.86 -34.55 27.23
C LYS A 109 7.67 -35.35 26.69
N LEU A 110 6.70 -34.70 26.03
CA LEU A 110 5.56 -35.36 25.39
C LEU A 110 5.89 -35.94 24.00
N PHE A 111 6.84 -35.36 23.28
CA PHE A 111 7.29 -35.83 21.97
C PHE A 111 8.84 -35.77 21.88
N PRO A 112 9.56 -36.81 22.34
CA PRO A 112 11.02 -36.77 22.53
C PRO A 112 11.86 -36.55 21.26
N LEU A 113 11.26 -36.72 20.08
CA LEU A 113 11.91 -36.52 18.78
C LEU A 113 11.89 -35.07 18.29
N LEU A 114 11.24 -34.16 19.01
CA LEU A 114 11.26 -32.72 18.72
C LEU A 114 12.49 -32.02 19.33
N ASP A 115 13.07 -31.06 18.60
CA ASP A 115 14.09 -30.15 19.13
C ASP A 115 13.41 -28.89 19.72
N PRO A 116 13.45 -28.68 21.06
CA PRO A 116 12.81 -27.55 21.72
C PRO A 116 13.39 -26.18 21.31
N LYS A 117 14.53 -26.14 20.62
CA LYS A 117 15.07 -24.89 20.05
C LYS A 117 14.32 -24.42 18.81
N THR A 118 13.49 -25.27 18.21
CA THR A 118 12.84 -24.98 16.92
C THR A 118 11.48 -24.30 17.05
N PHE A 119 10.91 -24.19 18.26
CA PHE A 119 9.59 -23.59 18.52
C PHE A 119 9.52 -22.91 19.90
N THR A 120 8.58 -21.97 20.06
CA THR A 120 8.41 -21.16 21.29
C THR A 120 7.58 -21.86 22.36
N GLY A 121 6.72 -22.80 21.95
CA GLY A 121 5.90 -23.63 22.84
C GLY A 121 4.86 -24.41 22.06
N ALA A 122 3.90 -24.98 22.77
CA ALA A 122 2.79 -25.70 22.17
C ALA A 122 1.49 -25.57 22.97
N LEU A 123 0.37 -25.90 22.32
CA LEU A 123 -0.90 -26.20 22.96
C LEU A 123 -1.16 -27.69 22.86
N TYR A 124 -1.35 -28.35 24.00
CA TYR A 124 -1.58 -29.78 24.10
C TYR A 124 -3.03 -30.09 24.52
N SER A 125 -3.72 -30.92 23.74
CA SER A 125 -5.07 -31.41 24.02
C SER A 125 -5.03 -32.93 24.24
N PRO A 126 -5.06 -33.42 25.50
CA PRO A 126 -4.90 -34.85 25.78
C PRO A 126 -6.09 -35.71 25.29
N GLY A 127 -7.27 -35.11 25.13
CA GLY A 127 -8.47 -35.82 24.64
C GLY A 127 -8.65 -35.84 23.12
N ASP A 128 -7.70 -35.29 22.37
CA ASP A 128 -7.61 -35.38 20.90
C ASP A 128 -6.87 -36.67 20.48
N GLY A 129 -6.78 -36.96 19.19
CA GLY A 129 -6.04 -38.14 18.73
C GLY A 129 -6.24 -38.50 17.27
N VAL A 130 -6.21 -39.80 16.98
CA VAL A 130 -6.34 -40.39 15.63
C VAL A 130 -7.45 -41.43 15.60
N ILE A 131 -8.18 -41.51 14.49
CA ILE A 131 -9.20 -42.53 14.22
C ILE A 131 -8.92 -43.22 12.89
N ASP A 132 -8.96 -44.54 12.85
CA ASP A 132 -8.91 -45.27 11.57
C ASP A 132 -10.20 -45.02 10.77
N PRO A 133 -10.14 -44.37 9.60
CA PRO A 133 -11.36 -44.01 8.87
C PRO A 133 -12.13 -45.22 8.34
N ALA A 134 -11.46 -46.34 8.03
CA ALA A 134 -12.09 -47.54 7.51
C ALA A 134 -12.79 -48.34 8.63
N MET A 135 -12.18 -48.41 9.82
CA MET A 135 -12.80 -48.99 11.02
C MET A 135 -14.01 -48.16 11.46
N LEU A 136 -13.88 -46.83 11.53
CA LEU A 136 -15.00 -45.92 11.83
C LEU A 136 -16.17 -46.12 10.86
N CYS A 137 -15.91 -46.06 9.56
CA CYS A 137 -16.97 -46.24 8.56
C CYS A 137 -17.62 -47.64 8.67
N THR A 138 -16.85 -48.68 8.99
CA THR A 138 -17.38 -50.04 9.24
C THR A 138 -18.28 -50.08 10.47
N ALA A 139 -17.86 -49.49 11.59
CA ALA A 139 -18.63 -49.44 12.83
C ALA A 139 -19.94 -48.65 12.67
N LEU A 140 -19.87 -47.46 12.05
CA LEU A 140 -21.06 -46.64 11.71
C LEU A 140 -22.03 -47.39 10.79
N THR A 141 -21.52 -48.07 9.76
CA THR A 141 -22.31 -48.87 8.81
C THR A 141 -23.05 -50.00 9.51
N ARG A 142 -22.36 -50.77 10.36
CA ARG A 142 -22.97 -51.87 11.12
C ARG A 142 -24.01 -51.37 12.11
N GLN A 143 -23.78 -50.21 12.73
CA GLN A 143 -24.75 -49.57 13.63
C GLN A 143 -25.98 -49.03 12.89
N ALA A 144 -25.81 -48.45 11.70
CA ALA A 144 -26.91 -48.03 10.84
C ALA A 144 -27.79 -49.22 10.42
N VAL A 145 -27.18 -50.37 10.07
CA VAL A 145 -27.92 -51.60 9.74
C VAL A 145 -28.65 -52.18 10.96
N LYS A 146 -28.02 -52.21 12.15
CA LYS A 146 -28.69 -52.58 13.41
C LYS A 146 -29.93 -51.71 13.68
N ASN A 147 -29.85 -50.42 13.39
CA ASN A 147 -30.94 -49.46 13.54
C ASN A 147 -31.98 -49.51 12.39
N GLY A 148 -31.95 -50.54 11.54
CA GLY A 148 -32.94 -50.78 10.48
C GLY A 148 -32.63 -50.11 9.14
N GLY A 149 -31.45 -49.49 8.99
CA GLY A 149 -30.94 -49.02 7.71
C GLY A 149 -30.50 -50.15 6.78
N GLN A 150 -30.25 -49.82 5.52
CA GLN A 150 -29.72 -50.72 4.50
C GLN A 150 -28.50 -50.09 3.84
N VAL A 151 -27.56 -50.91 3.39
CA VAL A 151 -26.32 -50.44 2.80
C VAL A 151 -25.97 -51.29 1.60
N PHE A 152 -25.73 -50.64 0.47
CA PHE A 152 -25.39 -51.25 -0.81
C PHE A 152 -24.03 -50.75 -1.27
N GLU A 153 -23.02 -51.59 -1.09
CA GLU A 153 -21.69 -51.42 -1.67
C GLU A 153 -21.71 -51.76 -3.17
N GLU A 154 -20.70 -51.29 -3.91
CA GLU A 154 -20.55 -51.55 -5.36
C GLU A 154 -21.81 -51.15 -6.19
N CYS A 155 -22.53 -50.16 -5.68
CA CYS A 155 -23.79 -49.62 -6.19
C CYS A 155 -23.64 -48.11 -6.49
N PRO A 156 -23.04 -47.74 -7.64
CA PRO A 156 -22.86 -46.34 -8.00
C PRO A 156 -24.20 -45.65 -8.27
N VAL A 157 -24.37 -44.45 -7.73
CA VAL A 157 -25.40 -43.52 -8.21
C VAL A 157 -25.04 -43.07 -9.63
N LEU A 158 -25.97 -43.25 -10.57
CA LEU A 158 -25.83 -42.81 -11.96
C LEU A 158 -26.46 -41.43 -12.19
N ASP A 159 -27.65 -41.23 -11.62
CA ASP A 159 -28.42 -39.99 -11.70
C ASP A 159 -29.51 -39.94 -10.60
N LEU A 160 -30.19 -38.81 -10.49
CA LEU A 160 -31.42 -38.65 -9.71
C LEU A 160 -32.63 -38.59 -10.66
N GLU A 161 -33.69 -39.31 -10.31
CA GLU A 161 -35.00 -39.12 -10.92
C GLU A 161 -35.65 -37.91 -10.26
N VAL A 162 -35.88 -36.85 -11.02
CA VAL A 162 -36.52 -35.60 -10.56
C VAL A 162 -37.83 -35.38 -11.29
N GLY A 163 -38.74 -34.63 -10.69
CA GLY A 163 -39.97 -34.18 -11.33
C GLY A 163 -40.35 -32.77 -10.92
N GLN A 164 -41.31 -32.18 -11.64
CA GLN A 164 -41.80 -30.84 -11.32
C GLN A 164 -42.48 -30.83 -9.93
N GLY A 165 -42.02 -29.95 -9.04
CA GLY A 165 -42.57 -29.76 -7.71
C GLY A 165 -43.65 -28.69 -7.66
N PHE A 166 -44.53 -28.80 -6.66
CA PHE A 166 -45.78 -28.03 -6.59
C PHE A 166 -45.60 -26.51 -6.48
N LEU A 167 -44.45 -26.04 -5.98
CA LEU A 167 -44.16 -24.61 -5.75
C LEU A 167 -43.07 -24.04 -6.70
N GLY A 168 -42.67 -24.78 -7.74
CA GLY A 168 -41.71 -24.33 -8.76
C GLY A 168 -40.37 -25.08 -8.81
N PRO A 169 -39.70 -25.40 -7.68
CA PRO A 169 -38.51 -26.24 -7.67
C PRO A 169 -38.76 -27.66 -8.21
N GLN A 170 -37.70 -28.37 -8.56
CA GLN A 170 -37.78 -29.80 -8.86
C GLN A 170 -37.75 -30.63 -7.57
N ASP A 171 -38.66 -31.60 -7.45
CA ASP A 171 -38.67 -32.58 -6.37
C ASP A 171 -37.89 -33.83 -6.79
N VAL A 172 -37.07 -34.38 -5.90
CA VAL A 172 -36.47 -35.71 -6.09
C VAL A 172 -37.57 -36.78 -5.93
N ARG A 173 -37.56 -37.77 -6.83
CA ARG A 173 -38.52 -38.89 -6.88
C ARG A 173 -37.85 -40.26 -6.84
N GLY A 174 -36.54 -40.32 -7.06
CA GLY A 174 -35.73 -41.53 -6.89
C GLY A 174 -34.24 -41.33 -7.16
N VAL A 175 -33.46 -42.36 -6.87
CA VAL A 175 -32.03 -42.46 -7.21
C VAL A 175 -31.85 -43.57 -8.23
N VAL A 176 -31.23 -43.25 -9.37
CA VAL A 176 -30.99 -44.18 -10.48
C VAL A 176 -29.67 -44.91 -10.24
N THR A 177 -29.71 -46.24 -10.23
CA THR A 177 -28.54 -47.13 -10.07
C THR A 177 -28.48 -48.14 -11.23
N PRO A 178 -27.36 -48.86 -11.44
CA PRO A 178 -27.29 -49.94 -12.44
C PRO A 178 -28.32 -51.05 -12.23
N TYR A 179 -28.82 -51.20 -11.00
CA TYR A 179 -29.75 -52.26 -10.59
C TYR A 179 -31.22 -51.79 -10.59
N GLY A 180 -31.49 -50.55 -11.02
CA GLY A 180 -32.83 -49.94 -11.07
C GLY A 180 -32.93 -48.64 -10.26
N THR A 181 -34.12 -48.02 -10.30
CA THR A 181 -34.40 -46.75 -9.60
C THR A 181 -34.99 -47.01 -8.22
N ILE A 182 -34.27 -46.57 -7.18
CA ILE A 182 -34.74 -46.58 -5.79
C ILE A 182 -35.62 -45.34 -5.58
N LYS A 183 -36.94 -45.49 -5.54
CA LYS A 183 -37.89 -44.39 -5.35
C LYS A 183 -37.72 -43.73 -3.98
N THR A 184 -37.71 -42.40 -3.92
CA THR A 184 -37.62 -41.62 -2.69
C THR A 184 -37.98 -40.16 -2.92
N ASN A 185 -38.49 -39.48 -1.89
CA ASN A 185 -38.70 -38.04 -1.87
C ASN A 185 -37.58 -37.25 -1.18
N THR A 186 -36.47 -37.89 -0.76
CA THR A 186 -35.35 -37.22 -0.10
C THR A 186 -34.02 -37.89 -0.43
N VAL A 187 -32.99 -37.07 -0.65
CA VAL A 187 -31.64 -37.51 -1.00
C VAL A 187 -30.63 -36.64 -0.27
N VAL A 188 -29.68 -37.27 0.43
CA VAL A 188 -28.52 -36.60 1.03
C VAL A 188 -27.31 -36.86 0.15
N ASN A 189 -26.77 -35.80 -0.45
CA ASN A 189 -25.54 -35.84 -1.23
C ASN A 189 -24.33 -35.96 -0.29
N ALA A 190 -23.84 -37.18 -0.09
CA ALA A 190 -22.68 -37.49 0.75
C ALA A 190 -21.41 -37.78 -0.08
N THR A 191 -21.37 -37.34 -1.35
CA THR A 191 -20.35 -37.78 -2.33
C THR A 191 -18.97 -37.13 -2.19
N GLY A 192 -18.63 -36.54 -1.03
CA GLY A 192 -17.31 -35.96 -0.76
C GLY A 192 -16.85 -34.96 -1.82
N VAL A 193 -15.63 -35.13 -2.34
CA VAL A 193 -15.03 -34.25 -3.38
C VAL A 193 -15.80 -34.23 -4.71
N TRP A 194 -16.69 -35.21 -4.95
CA TRP A 194 -17.54 -35.29 -6.15
C TRP A 194 -18.91 -34.62 -5.97
N GLY A 195 -19.14 -33.94 -4.84
CA GLY A 195 -20.40 -33.26 -4.49
C GLY A 195 -20.94 -32.33 -5.58
N ARG A 196 -20.02 -31.68 -6.30
CA ARG A 196 -20.29 -30.76 -7.40
C ARG A 196 -20.87 -31.46 -8.63
N ASP A 197 -20.16 -32.46 -9.15
CA ASP A 197 -20.47 -33.21 -10.38
C ASP A 197 -21.88 -33.83 -10.36
N VAL A 198 -22.39 -34.13 -9.16
CA VAL A 198 -23.70 -34.73 -8.93
C VAL A 198 -24.84 -33.71 -9.10
N ILE A 199 -24.65 -32.47 -8.65
CA ILE A 199 -25.74 -31.48 -8.56
C ILE A 199 -25.70 -30.41 -9.66
N GLU A 200 -24.56 -30.17 -10.31
CA GLU A 200 -24.46 -29.23 -11.44
C GLU A 200 -25.38 -29.61 -12.60
N LYS A 201 -25.61 -30.92 -12.81
CA LYS A 201 -26.57 -31.45 -13.79
C LYS A 201 -28.01 -30.94 -13.60
N TYR A 202 -28.36 -30.53 -12.38
CA TYR A 202 -29.69 -30.04 -11.99
C TYR A 202 -29.73 -28.50 -11.86
N GLY A 203 -28.71 -27.80 -12.37
CA GLY A 203 -28.61 -26.34 -12.28
C GLY A 203 -28.30 -25.81 -10.87
N LEU A 204 -27.87 -26.69 -9.95
CA LEU A 204 -27.46 -26.33 -8.59
C LEU A 204 -25.95 -26.16 -8.52
N HIS A 205 -25.48 -25.10 -7.85
CA HIS A 205 -24.06 -24.80 -7.73
C HIS A 205 -23.54 -25.12 -6.31
N LEU A 206 -22.61 -26.08 -6.21
CA LEU A 206 -21.86 -26.34 -4.98
C LEU A 206 -20.48 -25.66 -5.07
N PRO A 207 -20.09 -24.78 -4.13
CA PRO A 207 -18.77 -24.14 -4.12
C PRO A 207 -17.69 -25.11 -3.59
N LEU A 208 -17.50 -26.22 -4.30
CA LEU A 208 -16.59 -27.31 -3.95
C LEU A 208 -15.53 -27.46 -5.05
N ILE A 209 -14.26 -27.43 -4.65
CA ILE A 209 -13.11 -27.62 -5.55
C ILE A 209 -12.27 -28.79 -5.02
N PRO A 210 -12.06 -29.87 -5.79
CA PRO A 210 -11.17 -30.95 -5.41
C PRO A 210 -9.71 -30.47 -5.35
N MET A 211 -9.14 -30.44 -4.16
CA MET A 211 -7.72 -30.12 -3.94
C MET A 211 -6.89 -31.40 -3.88
N ARG A 212 -5.71 -31.40 -4.50
CA ARG A 212 -4.73 -32.49 -4.33
C ARG A 212 -4.02 -32.31 -3.00
N HIS A 213 -4.18 -33.28 -2.10
CA HIS A 213 -3.41 -33.38 -0.86
C HIS A 213 -2.40 -34.51 -1.00
N ALA A 214 -1.13 -34.24 -0.67
CA ALA A 214 -0.07 -35.24 -0.65
C ALA A 214 0.31 -35.55 0.80
N TYR A 215 0.51 -36.82 1.11
CA TYR A 215 1.02 -37.28 2.40
C TYR A 215 2.23 -38.19 2.17
N ILE A 216 3.19 -38.15 3.09
CA ILE A 216 4.37 -39.02 3.07
C ILE A 216 4.17 -40.02 4.21
N VAL A 217 4.16 -41.31 3.88
CA VAL A 217 4.22 -42.39 4.86
C VAL A 217 5.68 -42.78 5.00
N THR A 218 6.25 -42.64 6.19
CA THR A 218 7.60 -43.13 6.48
C THR A 218 7.57 -44.64 6.71
N GLU A 219 8.73 -45.29 6.65
CA GLU A 219 8.88 -46.58 7.33
C GLU A 219 8.64 -46.39 8.85
N PRO A 220 8.28 -47.46 9.59
CA PRO A 220 8.07 -47.37 11.03
C PRO A 220 9.32 -46.85 11.75
N MET A 221 9.17 -45.72 12.45
CA MET A 221 10.26 -45.11 13.21
C MET A 221 10.19 -45.52 14.69
N ASP A 222 11.33 -45.94 15.24
CA ASP A 222 11.44 -46.25 16.66
C ASP A 222 11.06 -45.04 17.53
N GLY A 223 10.36 -45.31 18.63
CA GLY A 223 9.92 -44.28 19.59
C GLY A 223 8.68 -43.48 19.19
N VAL A 224 8.15 -43.59 17.96
CA VAL A 224 6.94 -42.83 17.53
C VAL A 224 5.62 -43.42 18.07
N LYS A 225 5.59 -44.72 18.39
CA LYS A 225 4.36 -45.41 18.78
C LYS A 225 3.74 -44.82 20.07
N GLY A 226 2.54 -44.26 19.93
CA GLY A 226 1.75 -43.73 21.04
C GLY A 226 2.04 -42.27 21.39
N LEU A 227 2.94 -41.59 20.68
CA LEU A 227 3.14 -40.15 20.83
C LEU A 227 1.91 -39.35 20.34
N PRO A 228 1.68 -38.12 20.84
CA PRO A 228 0.63 -37.23 20.33
C PRO A 228 0.77 -36.93 18.84
N ASN A 229 -0.36 -36.74 18.15
CA ASN A 229 -0.32 -36.24 16.78
C ASN A 229 0.13 -34.77 16.77
N ILE A 230 0.97 -34.38 15.81
CA ILE A 230 1.45 -33.00 15.65
C ILE A 230 0.64 -32.26 14.59
N ARG A 231 0.32 -31.00 14.86
CA ARG A 231 -0.19 -30.03 13.89
C ARG A 231 0.67 -28.79 13.97
N ASP A 232 1.35 -28.56 12.88
CA ASP A 232 2.20 -27.41 12.65
C ASP A 232 1.54 -26.57 11.55
N HIS A 233 1.19 -25.34 11.89
CA HIS A 233 0.56 -24.39 10.96
C HIS A 233 1.58 -23.49 10.25
N ASP A 234 2.85 -23.54 10.65
CA ASP A 234 3.92 -22.66 10.17
C ASP A 234 4.85 -23.37 9.16
N PHE A 235 4.64 -24.66 8.89
CA PHE A 235 5.22 -25.33 7.72
C PHE A 235 4.47 -25.01 6.42
N SER A 236 5.18 -24.35 5.51
CA SER A 236 4.83 -23.99 4.13
C SER A 236 4.00 -22.73 3.88
N ILE A 237 4.53 -21.57 4.33
CA ILE A 237 4.57 -20.39 3.46
C ILE A 237 6.03 -20.04 3.17
N TYR A 238 6.50 -20.32 1.95
CA TYR A 238 7.82 -19.90 1.47
C TYR A 238 7.71 -18.56 0.75
N PHE A 239 7.92 -17.46 1.45
CA PHE A 239 7.96 -16.13 0.82
C PHE A 239 9.13 -16.06 -0.16
N ARG A 240 8.92 -15.53 -1.38
CA ARG A 240 10.00 -15.43 -2.37
C ARG A 240 10.38 -14.03 -2.72
N ILE A 241 11.67 -13.82 -2.88
CA ILE A 241 12.25 -12.55 -3.29
C ILE A 241 12.94 -12.78 -4.62
N GLN A 242 12.61 -11.97 -5.62
CA GLN A 242 13.20 -12.03 -6.94
C GLN A 242 14.20 -10.88 -7.08
N GLY A 243 15.47 -11.20 -7.28
CA GLY A 243 16.58 -10.25 -7.32
C GLY A 243 17.40 -10.23 -6.03
N GLY A 244 18.70 -10.47 -6.17
CA GLY A 244 19.75 -10.41 -5.16
C GLY A 244 20.51 -9.08 -5.12
N GLY A 245 19.88 -8.00 -5.56
CA GLY A 245 20.35 -6.64 -5.27
C GLY A 245 20.01 -6.21 -3.84
N SER A 246 20.42 -4.99 -3.47
CA SER A 246 20.22 -4.41 -2.12
C SER A 246 18.80 -4.62 -1.58
N ALA A 247 17.78 -4.26 -2.36
CA ALA A 247 16.37 -4.36 -1.96
C ALA A 247 15.95 -5.79 -1.58
N GLY A 248 16.39 -6.79 -2.35
CA GLY A 248 16.08 -8.19 -2.08
C GLY A 248 16.83 -8.74 -0.86
N CYS A 249 18.12 -8.38 -0.72
CA CYS A 249 18.92 -8.73 0.45
C CYS A 249 18.32 -8.16 1.76
N HIS A 250 17.86 -6.91 1.74
CA HIS A 250 17.18 -6.30 2.88
C HIS A 250 15.82 -6.95 3.17
N ALA A 251 14.99 -7.21 2.16
CA ALA A 251 13.72 -7.91 2.35
C ALA A 251 13.93 -9.30 2.97
N LEU A 252 14.94 -10.06 2.51
CA LEU A 252 15.26 -11.39 3.03
C LEU A 252 15.70 -11.32 4.49
N TYR A 253 16.60 -10.38 4.81
CA TYR A 253 17.07 -10.13 6.17
C TYR A 253 15.92 -9.74 7.12
N HIS A 254 15.05 -8.78 6.74
CA HIS A 254 13.99 -8.31 7.63
C HIS A 254 12.84 -9.30 7.81
N LEU A 255 12.54 -10.14 6.81
CA LEU A 255 11.60 -11.26 6.93
C LEU A 255 12.16 -12.34 7.87
N THR A 256 13.38 -12.82 7.61
CA THR A 256 13.99 -13.90 8.41
C THR A 256 14.30 -13.47 9.85
N LYS A 257 14.69 -12.20 10.07
CA LYS A 257 14.82 -11.61 11.42
C LYS A 257 13.50 -11.63 12.21
N ARG A 258 12.36 -11.63 11.52
CA ARG A 258 11.00 -11.74 12.08
C ARG A 258 10.46 -13.19 12.05
N GLY A 259 11.34 -14.19 11.90
CA GLY A 259 11.00 -15.62 11.93
C GLY A 259 10.40 -16.18 10.64
N ILE A 260 10.33 -15.39 9.57
CA ILE A 260 9.70 -15.80 8.31
C ILE A 260 10.68 -16.57 7.42
N LYS A 261 10.31 -17.82 7.06
CA LYS A 261 11.05 -18.65 6.10
C LYS A 261 10.90 -18.05 4.68
N ALA A 262 11.98 -17.47 4.16
CA ALA A 262 12.00 -16.80 2.87
C ALA A 262 13.14 -17.31 1.96
N VAL A 263 12.90 -17.26 0.65
CA VAL A 263 13.82 -17.74 -0.39
C VAL A 263 14.12 -16.60 -1.37
N LEU A 264 15.38 -16.19 -1.46
CA LEU A 264 15.85 -15.25 -2.47
C LEU A 264 16.34 -16.02 -3.70
N LEU A 265 15.86 -15.62 -4.87
CA LEU A 265 16.27 -16.11 -6.19
C LEU A 265 16.96 -15.00 -6.96
N GLU A 266 18.22 -15.21 -7.34
CA GLU A 266 19.02 -14.31 -8.16
C GLU A 266 19.37 -14.98 -9.49
N ARG A 267 19.19 -14.26 -10.59
CA ARG A 267 19.43 -14.72 -11.97
C ARG A 267 20.90 -15.07 -12.21
N SER A 268 21.81 -14.30 -11.61
CA SER A 268 23.26 -14.46 -11.71
C SER A 268 23.83 -14.53 -10.30
N LYS A 269 24.67 -13.58 -9.89
CA LYS A 269 25.25 -13.47 -8.55
C LYS A 269 24.64 -12.33 -7.75
N ILE A 270 24.70 -12.41 -6.43
CA ILE A 270 24.33 -11.32 -5.52
C ILE A 270 25.03 -10.03 -5.97
N THR A 271 24.31 -8.91 -5.94
CA THR A 271 24.67 -7.58 -6.47
C THR A 271 24.75 -7.37 -8.00
N SER A 272 24.63 -8.42 -8.84
CA SER A 272 24.94 -8.37 -10.29
C SER A 272 24.15 -7.37 -11.16
N GLY A 273 23.05 -6.80 -10.64
CA GLY A 273 22.28 -5.72 -11.26
C GLY A 273 22.92 -4.34 -11.07
N THR A 274 22.17 -3.37 -10.52
CA THR A 274 22.68 -1.99 -10.32
C THR A 274 23.49 -1.83 -9.02
N THR A 275 23.31 -2.76 -8.07
CA THR A 275 23.85 -2.65 -6.71
C THR A 275 25.39 -2.65 -6.66
N TRP A 276 26.08 -3.44 -7.48
CA TRP A 276 27.55 -3.54 -7.40
C TRP A 276 28.28 -2.24 -7.83
N HIS A 277 27.67 -1.42 -8.68
CA HIS A 277 28.27 -0.20 -9.23
C HIS A 277 27.63 1.10 -8.70
N THR A 278 26.94 1.05 -7.56
CA THR A 278 26.39 2.26 -6.93
C THR A 278 27.45 3.00 -6.12
N ALA A 279 27.31 4.33 -6.00
CA ALA A 279 28.19 5.17 -5.19
C ALA A 279 28.08 4.90 -3.67
N GLY A 280 27.04 4.19 -3.21
CA GLY A 280 26.92 3.75 -1.81
C GLY A 280 26.77 4.88 -0.78
N LEU A 281 26.44 6.10 -1.19
CA LEU A 281 26.35 7.26 -0.30
C LEU A 281 25.13 7.18 0.64
N VAL A 282 25.33 7.49 1.92
CA VAL A 282 24.31 7.44 2.98
C VAL A 282 24.11 8.83 3.56
N TRP A 283 23.01 9.47 3.16
CA TRP A 283 22.60 10.81 3.61
C TRP A 283 21.41 10.70 4.56
N ARG A 284 21.47 11.27 5.76
CA ARG A 284 20.39 11.16 6.76
C ARG A 284 19.31 12.23 6.62
N LEU A 285 19.63 13.39 6.03
CA LEU A 285 18.72 14.52 5.91
C LEU A 285 17.96 14.52 4.57
N ARG A 286 16.63 14.65 4.67
CA ARG A 286 15.68 14.79 3.55
C ARG A 286 14.54 15.73 3.95
N PRO A 287 13.88 16.42 3.01
CA PRO A 287 12.72 17.27 3.29
C PRO A 287 11.43 16.44 3.50
N ASN A 288 11.52 15.28 4.14
CA ASN A 288 10.42 14.34 4.34
C ASN A 288 10.65 13.50 5.61
N ASP A 289 9.60 13.39 6.42
CA ASP A 289 9.61 12.67 7.70
C ASP A 289 9.69 11.15 7.54
N VAL A 290 9.00 10.58 6.56
CA VAL A 290 9.03 9.14 6.29
C VAL A 290 10.39 8.73 5.75
N GLU A 291 10.99 9.51 4.84
CA GLU A 291 12.38 9.29 4.39
C GLU A 291 13.36 9.29 5.56
N ILE A 292 13.30 10.29 6.44
CA ILE A 292 14.20 10.35 7.60
C ILE A 292 14.03 9.12 8.52
N GLN A 293 12.81 8.64 8.73
CA GLN A 293 12.56 7.43 9.52
C GLN A 293 13.09 6.16 8.84
N LEU A 294 12.91 6.03 7.52
CA LEU A 294 13.48 4.92 6.73
C LEU A 294 15.02 4.95 6.78
N LEU A 295 15.62 6.13 6.67
CA LEU A 295 17.07 6.35 6.73
C LEU A 295 17.64 6.09 8.13
N ALA A 296 16.90 6.44 9.18
CA ALA A 296 17.25 6.09 10.55
C ALA A 296 17.24 4.57 10.76
N SER A 297 16.23 3.85 10.24
CA SER A 297 16.20 2.38 10.29
C SER A 297 17.37 1.75 9.51
N SER A 298 17.64 2.19 8.27
CA SER A 298 18.81 1.75 7.50
C SER A 298 20.13 2.00 8.23
N ARG A 299 20.33 3.19 8.80
CA ARG A 299 21.56 3.51 9.54
C ARG A 299 21.69 2.68 10.82
N ASN A 300 20.60 2.46 11.54
CA ASN A 300 20.59 1.59 12.72
C ASN A 300 20.94 0.14 12.36
N LEU A 301 20.46 -0.34 11.20
CA LEU A 301 20.88 -1.63 10.66
C LEU A 301 22.38 -1.66 10.37
N PHE A 302 22.93 -0.68 9.64
CA PHE A 302 24.35 -0.65 9.29
C PHE A 302 25.27 -0.64 10.54
N MET A 303 24.91 0.10 11.59
CA MET A 303 25.69 0.15 12.83
C MET A 303 25.68 -1.17 13.62
N ASN A 304 24.62 -2.00 13.49
CA ASN A 304 24.43 -3.19 14.31
C ASN A 304 24.66 -4.51 13.54
N LEU A 305 24.69 -4.49 12.21
CA LEU A 305 24.74 -5.72 11.42
C LEU A 305 26.03 -6.52 11.66
N GLU A 306 27.16 -5.88 11.96
CA GLU A 306 28.39 -6.60 12.33
C GLU A 306 28.22 -7.39 13.64
N SER A 307 27.60 -6.81 14.67
CA SER A 307 27.39 -7.50 15.95
C SER A 307 26.36 -8.63 15.85
N GLU A 308 25.38 -8.52 14.94
CA GLU A 308 24.41 -9.58 14.66
C GLU A 308 24.99 -10.74 13.81
N SER A 309 25.80 -10.41 12.80
CA SER A 309 26.23 -11.33 11.74
C SER A 309 27.66 -11.86 11.88
N GLY A 310 28.54 -11.15 12.59
CA GLY A 310 29.98 -11.39 12.61
C GLY A 310 30.71 -10.91 11.34
N HIS A 311 30.08 -10.05 10.53
CA HIS A 311 30.63 -9.52 9.28
C HIS A 311 30.45 -8.01 9.19
N ASP A 312 31.56 -7.29 8.99
CA ASP A 312 31.58 -5.86 8.69
C ASP A 312 30.72 -5.57 7.43
N PRO A 313 29.68 -4.72 7.52
CA PRO A 313 28.87 -4.32 6.37
C PRO A 313 29.55 -3.27 5.48
N GLY A 314 30.74 -2.79 5.84
CA GLY A 314 31.52 -1.80 5.09
C GLY A 314 31.00 -0.37 5.28
N PHE A 315 30.50 -0.03 6.47
CA PHE A 315 29.95 1.31 6.75
C PHE A 315 31.03 2.26 7.27
N ILE A 316 31.39 3.25 6.45
CA ILE A 316 32.35 4.30 6.81
C ILE A 316 31.57 5.60 7.07
N MET A 317 31.54 6.01 8.33
CA MET A 317 30.95 7.27 8.78
C MET A 317 31.98 8.40 8.71
N ASN A 318 32.34 8.82 7.49
CA ASN A 318 33.24 9.96 7.23
C ASN A 318 32.51 11.31 7.20
N GLY A 319 31.19 11.35 7.34
CA GLY A 319 30.38 12.56 7.30
C GLY A 319 29.94 12.96 5.89
N GLY A 320 29.08 13.98 5.84
CA GLY A 320 28.49 14.52 4.61
C GLY A 320 28.39 16.04 4.64
N LEU A 321 28.84 16.70 3.57
CA LEU A 321 28.76 18.13 3.33
C LEU A 321 27.76 18.42 2.22
N PHE A 322 26.82 19.32 2.49
CA PHE A 322 25.80 19.81 1.56
C PHE A 322 26.21 21.24 1.18
N ILE A 323 26.63 21.49 -0.06
CA ILE A 323 27.16 22.79 -0.51
C ILE A 323 26.03 23.70 -1.02
N ALA A 324 26.09 25.00 -0.71
CA ALA A 324 25.12 26.00 -1.16
C ALA A 324 25.82 27.18 -1.86
N HIS A 325 25.41 27.47 -3.09
CA HIS A 325 25.96 28.56 -3.91
C HIS A 325 25.20 29.88 -3.78
N ASN A 326 24.11 29.88 -3.01
CA ASN A 326 23.22 31.03 -2.84
C ASN A 326 22.43 30.98 -1.53
N ASP A 327 21.89 32.12 -1.12
CA ASP A 327 21.12 32.26 0.12
C ASP A 327 19.83 31.41 0.15
N VAL A 328 19.18 31.18 -1.00
CA VAL A 328 17.94 30.37 -1.08
C VAL A 328 18.24 28.89 -0.77
N ARG A 329 19.37 28.38 -1.24
CA ARG A 329 19.86 27.04 -0.87
C ARG A 329 20.27 26.99 0.61
N MET A 330 20.87 28.04 1.15
CA MET A 330 21.12 28.14 2.60
C MET A 330 19.82 28.15 3.43
N ASP A 331 18.72 28.73 2.92
CA ASP A 331 17.40 28.63 3.57
C ASP A 331 16.82 27.22 3.52
N GLU A 332 16.97 26.48 2.41
CA GLU A 332 16.63 25.05 2.36
C GLU A 332 17.41 24.27 3.42
N TYR A 333 18.71 24.54 3.57
CA TYR A 333 19.56 23.88 4.55
C TYR A 333 19.22 24.26 6.00
N ARG A 334 18.82 25.52 6.28
CA ARG A 334 18.25 25.92 7.57
C ARG A 334 16.96 25.15 7.91
N ARG A 335 16.12 24.85 6.90
CA ARG A 335 14.93 24.00 7.06
C ARG A 335 15.33 22.54 7.32
N LEU A 336 16.23 21.97 6.51
CA LEU A 336 16.73 20.60 6.71
C LEU A 336 17.37 20.41 8.10
N ALA A 337 18.16 21.36 8.59
CA ALA A 337 18.74 21.32 9.94
C ALA A 337 17.67 21.40 11.06
N THR A 338 16.54 22.06 10.80
CA THR A 338 15.40 22.13 11.73
C THR A 338 14.64 20.80 11.77
N ILE A 339 14.42 20.19 10.61
CA ILE A 339 13.85 18.82 10.51
C ILE A 339 14.82 17.81 11.14
N GLY A 340 16.13 17.94 10.91
CA GLY A 340 17.16 17.11 11.55
C GLY A 340 17.06 17.10 13.07
N LYS A 341 16.87 18.27 13.68
CA LYS A 341 16.62 18.41 15.13
C LYS A 341 15.33 17.67 15.57
N CYS A 342 14.27 17.68 14.76
CA CYS A 342 13.03 16.92 15.03
C CYS A 342 13.24 15.40 15.12
N PHE A 343 14.23 14.86 14.40
CA PHE A 343 14.52 13.43 14.32
C PHE A 343 15.88 13.06 14.97
N ASN A 344 16.41 13.92 15.84
CA ASN A 344 17.69 13.72 16.54
C ASN A 344 18.88 13.42 15.59
N ILE A 345 18.93 14.11 14.45
CA ILE A 345 20.05 14.11 13.51
C ILE A 345 20.93 15.33 13.79
N GLU A 346 22.18 15.07 14.18
CA GLU A 346 23.20 16.09 14.30
C GLU A 346 23.52 16.70 12.92
N SER A 347 23.48 18.03 12.85
CA SER A 347 23.85 18.79 11.66
C SER A 347 24.21 20.24 12.00
N HIS A 348 25.25 20.76 11.37
CA HIS A 348 25.81 22.09 11.62
C HIS A 348 25.80 22.92 10.34
N LEU A 349 25.24 24.13 10.39
CA LEU A 349 25.42 25.12 9.33
C LEU A 349 26.78 25.78 9.54
N ILE A 350 27.62 25.80 8.50
CA ILE A 350 29.01 26.24 8.58
C ILE A 350 29.35 27.22 7.46
N SER A 351 30.27 28.13 7.76
CA SER A 351 30.82 29.11 6.80
C SER A 351 31.72 28.45 5.74
N PRO A 352 32.05 29.13 4.63
CA PRO A 352 33.01 28.62 3.66
C PRO A 352 34.38 28.30 4.25
N ASP A 353 34.90 29.14 5.16
CA ASP A 353 36.19 28.92 5.85
C ASP A 353 36.16 27.69 6.77
N GLU A 354 35.03 27.41 7.43
CA GLU A 354 34.85 26.19 8.23
C GLU A 354 34.68 24.95 7.35
N THR A 355 34.03 25.10 6.20
CA THR A 355 33.87 24.04 5.21
C THR A 355 35.23 23.66 4.62
N GLN A 356 36.07 24.63 4.27
CA GLN A 356 37.44 24.38 3.79
C GLN A 356 38.32 23.70 4.86
N LYS A 357 38.15 24.02 6.15
CA LYS A 357 38.87 23.30 7.23
C LYS A 357 38.50 21.81 7.30
N LEU A 358 37.27 21.45 6.94
CA LEU A 358 36.82 20.05 6.86
C LEU A 358 37.19 19.38 5.52
N PHE A 359 37.27 20.14 4.43
CA PHE A 359 37.64 19.66 3.09
C PHE A 359 38.63 20.64 2.43
N PRO A 360 39.95 20.48 2.68
CA PRO A 360 40.97 21.50 2.31
C PRO A 360 41.13 21.79 0.81
N LEU A 361 40.61 20.93 -0.06
CA LEU A 361 40.74 21.05 -1.52
C LEU A 361 39.67 21.97 -2.17
N LEU A 362 38.67 22.44 -1.40
CA LEU A 362 37.63 23.32 -1.91
C LEU A 362 38.10 24.78 -1.99
N ASP A 363 37.57 25.53 -2.97
CA ASP A 363 37.70 27.00 -2.98
C ASP A 363 36.50 27.65 -2.24
N PRO A 364 36.69 28.24 -1.04
CA PRO A 364 35.63 28.88 -0.25
C PRO A 364 35.02 30.12 -0.92
N LYS A 365 35.58 30.62 -2.03
CA LYS A 365 34.97 31.71 -2.82
C LYS A 365 33.85 31.25 -3.73
N THR A 366 33.75 29.94 -3.99
CA THR A 366 32.81 29.40 -4.99
C THR A 366 31.42 29.16 -4.44
N PHE A 367 31.26 29.06 -3.11
CA PHE A 367 29.99 28.77 -2.44
C PHE A 367 29.76 29.70 -1.22
N THR A 368 28.48 29.90 -0.85
CA THR A 368 28.06 30.81 0.24
C THR A 368 28.16 30.15 1.63
N GLY A 369 28.03 28.83 1.70
CA GLY A 369 28.15 28.05 2.94
C GLY A 369 27.80 26.59 2.74
N ALA A 370 27.76 25.83 3.84
CA ALA A 370 27.39 24.42 3.80
C ALA A 370 26.58 23.96 5.02
N LEU A 371 25.91 22.82 4.87
CA LEU A 371 25.33 22.04 5.96
C LEU A 371 26.14 20.74 6.12
N TYR A 372 26.76 20.56 7.27
CA TYR A 372 27.56 19.39 7.61
C TYR A 372 26.77 18.44 8.51
N SER A 373 26.66 17.15 8.16
CA SER A 373 26.22 16.09 9.08
C SER A 373 27.35 15.09 9.31
N PRO A 374 27.93 15.01 10.53
CA PRO A 374 29.05 14.10 10.81
C PRO A 374 28.64 12.62 10.82
N GLY A 375 27.34 12.32 10.99
CA GLY A 375 26.84 10.94 11.05
C GLY A 375 26.41 10.34 9.71
N ASP A 376 26.55 11.09 8.61
CA ASP A 376 26.44 10.62 7.23
C ASP A 376 27.70 9.85 6.81
N GLY A 377 27.69 9.20 5.65
CA GLY A 377 28.85 8.43 5.21
C GLY A 377 28.64 7.64 3.92
N VAL A 378 29.35 6.53 3.79
CA VAL A 378 29.31 5.61 2.65
C VAL A 378 29.22 4.16 3.14
N ILE A 379 28.50 3.32 2.40
CA ILE A 379 28.35 1.88 2.64
C ILE A 379 28.89 1.10 1.44
N ASP A 380 29.69 0.05 1.68
CA ASP A 380 30.12 -0.84 0.59
C ASP A 380 28.97 -1.77 0.16
N PRO A 381 28.59 -1.80 -1.15
CA PRO A 381 27.44 -2.58 -1.60
C PRO A 381 27.62 -4.10 -1.50
N ALA A 382 28.83 -4.59 -1.74
CA ALA A 382 29.12 -6.02 -1.75
C ALA A 382 29.24 -6.57 -0.32
N MET A 383 29.92 -5.84 0.57
CA MET A 383 30.03 -6.18 1.99
C MET A 383 28.65 -6.18 2.67
N LEU A 384 27.84 -5.13 2.47
CA LEU A 384 26.48 -5.07 3.03
C LEU A 384 25.62 -6.24 2.56
N CYS A 385 25.53 -6.48 1.24
CA CYS A 385 24.69 -7.57 0.73
C CYS A 385 25.17 -8.95 1.21
N THR A 386 26.48 -9.14 1.37
CA THR A 386 27.06 -10.37 1.94
C THR A 386 26.70 -10.53 3.42
N ALA A 387 26.81 -9.47 4.23
CA ALA A 387 26.46 -9.51 5.65
C ALA A 387 24.96 -9.78 5.86
N LEU A 388 24.09 -9.10 5.09
CA LEU A 388 22.63 -9.30 5.12
C LEU A 388 22.24 -10.72 4.75
N THR A 389 22.74 -11.25 3.62
CA THR A 389 22.37 -12.58 3.14
C THR A 389 22.87 -13.69 4.07
N ARG A 390 24.11 -13.60 4.59
CA ARG A 390 24.63 -14.56 5.58
C ARG A 390 23.82 -14.55 6.87
N GLN A 391 23.47 -13.38 7.39
CA GLN A 391 22.63 -13.26 8.58
C GLN A 391 21.21 -13.77 8.34
N ALA A 392 20.65 -13.54 7.15
CA ALA A 392 19.34 -14.08 6.79
C ALA A 392 19.34 -15.61 6.67
N VAL A 393 20.39 -16.21 6.11
CA VAL A 393 20.56 -17.67 6.05
C VAL A 393 20.72 -18.29 7.45
N LYS A 394 21.49 -17.64 8.34
CA LYS A 394 21.58 -18.02 9.77
C LYS A 394 20.22 -17.97 10.47
N ASN A 395 19.34 -17.07 10.07
CA ASN A 395 17.96 -16.95 10.53
C ASN A 395 16.96 -17.87 9.79
N GLY A 396 17.43 -18.85 9.00
CA GLY A 396 16.59 -19.84 8.30
C GLY A 396 16.10 -19.44 6.90
N GLY A 397 16.60 -18.33 6.34
CA GLY A 397 16.41 -17.98 4.94
C GLY A 397 17.24 -18.85 3.98
N GLN A 398 16.90 -18.78 2.70
CA GLN A 398 17.65 -19.45 1.62
C GLN A 398 17.99 -18.46 0.52
N VAL A 399 19.15 -18.65 -0.12
CA VAL A 399 19.63 -17.84 -1.24
C VAL A 399 20.06 -18.79 -2.36
N PHE A 400 19.50 -18.60 -3.55
CA PHE A 400 19.88 -19.34 -4.75
C PHE A 400 20.33 -18.35 -5.82
N GLU A 401 21.64 -18.34 -6.06
CA GLU A 401 22.26 -17.71 -7.23
C GLU A 401 22.09 -18.59 -8.48
N GLU A 402 22.33 -18.01 -9.66
CA GLU A 402 22.24 -18.67 -10.98
C GLU A 402 20.87 -19.34 -11.21
N CYS A 403 19.84 -18.78 -10.56
CA CYS A 403 18.48 -19.29 -10.51
C CYS A 403 17.50 -18.22 -11.05
N PRO A 404 17.49 -17.97 -12.37
CA PRO A 404 16.57 -17.02 -12.97
C PRO A 404 15.12 -17.44 -12.75
N VAL A 405 14.28 -16.46 -12.44
CA VAL A 405 12.84 -16.64 -12.53
C VAL A 405 12.44 -16.57 -14.00
N LEU A 406 11.78 -17.62 -14.47
CA LEU A 406 11.20 -17.70 -15.81
C LEU A 406 9.75 -17.22 -15.80
N ASP A 407 8.98 -17.61 -14.78
CA ASP A 407 7.55 -17.32 -14.68
C ASP A 407 7.04 -17.26 -13.24
N LEU A 408 5.88 -16.63 -13.05
CA LEU A 408 5.02 -16.84 -11.90
C LEU A 408 3.95 -17.85 -12.29
N GLU A 409 3.77 -18.88 -11.49
CA GLU A 409 2.56 -19.68 -11.60
C GLU A 409 1.45 -18.88 -10.92
N VAL A 410 0.52 -18.37 -11.72
CA VAL A 410 -0.67 -17.65 -11.25
C VAL A 410 -1.92 -18.50 -11.48
N GLY A 411 -2.96 -18.30 -10.67
CA GLY A 411 -4.25 -18.93 -10.88
C GLY A 411 -5.43 -17.98 -10.70
N GLN A 412 -6.64 -18.49 -10.90
CA GLN A 412 -7.86 -17.74 -10.61
C GLN A 412 -8.09 -17.73 -9.10
N GLY A 413 -7.99 -16.56 -8.47
CA GLY A 413 -8.28 -16.40 -7.05
C GLY A 413 -9.75 -16.69 -6.72
N PHE A 414 -10.01 -17.17 -5.51
CA PHE A 414 -11.32 -17.71 -5.11
C PHE A 414 -12.47 -16.70 -5.17
N LEU A 415 -12.19 -15.42 -4.90
CA LEU A 415 -13.21 -14.35 -4.81
C LEU A 415 -12.95 -13.14 -5.72
N GLY A 416 -11.81 -13.06 -6.44
CA GLY A 416 -11.47 -11.82 -7.16
C GLY A 416 -10.32 -11.95 -8.17
N PRO A 417 -9.22 -11.17 -8.01
CA PRO A 417 -8.11 -11.15 -8.96
C PRO A 417 -7.41 -12.51 -9.07
N GLN A 418 -6.43 -12.60 -9.98
CA GLN A 418 -5.53 -13.75 -9.99
C GLN A 418 -4.73 -13.81 -8.68
N ASP A 419 -4.30 -15.01 -8.29
CA ASP A 419 -3.44 -15.27 -7.13
C ASP A 419 -2.08 -15.84 -7.55
N VAL A 420 -1.02 -15.51 -6.81
CA VAL A 420 0.29 -16.18 -6.95
C VAL A 420 0.20 -17.58 -6.33
N ARG A 421 0.72 -18.59 -7.03
CA ARG A 421 0.76 -20.01 -6.62
C ARG A 421 2.15 -20.63 -6.65
N GLY A 422 3.08 -20.02 -7.37
CA GLY A 422 4.44 -20.51 -7.50
C GLY A 422 5.36 -19.58 -8.28
N VAL A 423 6.63 -19.96 -8.32
CA VAL A 423 7.66 -19.33 -9.14
C VAL A 423 8.36 -20.43 -9.92
N VAL A 424 8.41 -20.29 -11.24
CA VAL A 424 9.01 -21.24 -12.18
C VAL A 424 10.45 -20.85 -12.42
N THR A 425 11.37 -21.78 -12.23
CA THR A 425 12.81 -21.63 -12.52
C THR A 425 13.28 -22.78 -13.43
N PRO A 426 14.51 -22.73 -14.00
CA PRO A 426 15.07 -23.85 -14.77
C PRO A 426 15.15 -25.17 -13.99
N TYR A 427 15.15 -25.10 -12.65
CA TYR A 427 15.29 -26.25 -11.75
C TYR A 427 13.94 -26.79 -11.25
N GLY A 428 12.82 -26.22 -11.71
CA GLY A 428 11.47 -26.63 -11.36
C GLY A 428 10.60 -25.48 -10.85
N THR A 429 9.37 -25.81 -10.45
CA THR A 429 8.45 -24.83 -9.85
C THR A 429 8.44 -24.97 -8.35
N ILE A 430 8.75 -23.88 -7.65
CA ILE A 430 8.68 -23.81 -6.20
C ILE A 430 7.30 -23.19 -5.85
N LYS A 431 6.54 -23.74 -4.88
CA LYS A 431 5.15 -23.31 -4.58
C LYS A 431 5.09 -22.21 -3.51
N THR A 432 4.32 -21.14 -3.74
CA THR A 432 4.15 -20.02 -2.80
C THR A 432 2.89 -19.21 -3.11
N ASN A 433 2.28 -18.60 -2.10
CA ASN A 433 1.25 -17.58 -2.23
C ASN A 433 1.80 -16.15 -2.12
N THR A 434 3.11 -15.92 -1.99
CA THR A 434 3.66 -14.56 -1.88
C THR A 434 5.04 -14.39 -2.52
N VAL A 435 5.15 -13.35 -3.35
CA VAL A 435 6.35 -12.96 -4.09
C VAL A 435 6.62 -11.47 -3.92
N VAL A 436 7.86 -11.13 -3.57
CA VAL A 436 8.43 -9.78 -3.60
C VAL A 436 9.23 -9.62 -4.88
N ASN A 437 8.76 -8.76 -5.78
CA ASN A 437 9.49 -8.29 -6.94
C ASN A 437 10.50 -7.21 -6.49
N ALA A 438 11.75 -7.64 -6.30
CA ALA A 438 12.90 -6.78 -6.00
C ALA A 438 13.89 -6.70 -7.18
N THR A 439 13.41 -6.90 -8.41
CA THR A 439 14.25 -7.09 -9.61
C THR A 439 14.82 -5.79 -10.21
N GLY A 440 14.93 -4.72 -9.41
CA GLY A 440 15.58 -3.46 -9.80
C GLY A 440 15.02 -2.86 -11.10
N VAL A 441 15.90 -2.64 -12.08
CA VAL A 441 15.55 -2.11 -13.42
C VAL A 441 14.59 -3.02 -14.20
N TRP A 442 14.56 -4.33 -13.92
CA TRP A 442 13.65 -5.29 -14.56
C TRP A 442 12.26 -5.37 -13.90
N GLY A 443 12.02 -4.59 -12.84
CA GLY A 443 10.79 -4.65 -12.03
C GLY A 443 9.51 -4.55 -12.83
N ARG A 444 9.50 -3.70 -13.87
CA ARG A 444 8.39 -3.53 -14.82
C ARG A 444 8.25 -4.74 -15.76
N ASP A 445 9.35 -5.17 -16.36
CA ASP A 445 9.35 -6.16 -17.45
C ASP A 445 8.97 -7.57 -16.96
N VAL A 446 9.29 -7.91 -15.71
CA VAL A 446 8.94 -9.20 -15.08
C VAL A 446 7.42 -9.41 -14.92
N ILE A 447 6.65 -8.33 -14.76
CA ILE A 447 5.20 -8.39 -14.48
C ILE A 447 4.30 -8.03 -15.67
N GLU A 448 4.88 -7.44 -16.72
CA GLU A 448 4.15 -6.94 -17.91
C GLU A 448 3.23 -8.00 -18.52
N LYS A 449 3.69 -9.26 -18.55
CA LYS A 449 2.94 -10.42 -19.07
C LYS A 449 1.65 -10.78 -18.30
N TYR A 450 1.46 -10.28 -17.07
CA TYR A 450 0.20 -10.47 -16.32
C TYR A 450 -0.77 -9.29 -16.49
N GLY A 451 -0.49 -8.35 -17.41
CA GLY A 451 -1.31 -7.13 -17.60
C GLY A 451 -1.15 -6.10 -16.48
N LEU A 452 -0.10 -6.27 -15.66
CA LEU A 452 0.34 -5.35 -14.62
C LEU A 452 1.42 -4.42 -15.16
N HIS A 453 1.49 -3.21 -14.63
CA HIS A 453 2.43 -2.21 -15.08
C HIS A 453 2.97 -1.40 -13.90
N LEU A 454 4.22 -0.98 -14.03
CA LEU A 454 4.94 -0.09 -13.12
C LEU A 454 5.55 1.05 -13.95
N PRO A 455 5.40 2.31 -13.52
CA PRO A 455 6.03 3.44 -14.19
C PRO A 455 7.49 3.53 -13.74
N LEU A 456 8.32 2.68 -14.33
CA LEU A 456 9.75 2.58 -14.06
C LEU A 456 10.48 2.67 -15.40
N ILE A 457 11.45 3.59 -15.47
CA ILE A 457 12.21 3.92 -16.67
C ILE A 457 13.70 3.73 -16.36
N PRO A 458 14.41 2.83 -17.05
CA PRO A 458 15.84 2.72 -16.91
C PRO A 458 16.55 3.89 -17.62
N MET A 459 17.61 4.41 -17.01
CA MET A 459 18.45 5.48 -17.56
C MET A 459 19.91 5.14 -17.32
N ARG A 460 20.83 5.63 -18.14
CA ARG A 460 22.25 5.59 -17.77
C ARG A 460 22.53 6.64 -16.70
N HIS A 461 23.22 6.23 -15.63
CA HIS A 461 23.75 7.11 -14.60
C HIS A 461 25.23 6.79 -14.40
N ALA A 462 26.04 7.82 -14.14
CA ALA A 462 27.49 7.69 -14.17
C ALA A 462 28.23 8.39 -13.03
N TYR A 463 29.42 7.86 -12.73
CA TYR A 463 30.46 8.56 -12.00
C TYR A 463 31.85 8.18 -12.53
N ILE A 464 32.82 9.07 -12.36
CA ILE A 464 34.24 8.82 -12.62
C ILE A 464 34.97 8.65 -11.29
N VAL A 465 36.09 7.91 -11.30
CA VAL A 465 36.97 7.75 -10.14
C VAL A 465 38.33 8.32 -10.50
N THR A 466 38.85 9.22 -9.67
CA THR A 466 40.19 9.79 -9.87
C THR A 466 41.29 8.77 -9.56
N GLU A 467 42.48 9.02 -10.08
CA GLU A 467 43.73 8.54 -9.48
C GLU A 467 43.87 9.06 -8.02
N PRO A 468 44.76 8.49 -7.20
CA PRO A 468 45.00 8.98 -5.84
C PRO A 468 45.39 10.47 -5.83
N MET A 469 44.78 11.23 -4.93
CA MET A 469 44.99 12.67 -4.76
C MET A 469 45.42 12.95 -3.31
N ASP A 470 46.46 13.77 -3.16
CA ASP A 470 46.97 14.14 -1.84
C ASP A 470 45.90 14.88 -1.01
N GLY A 471 45.76 14.49 0.26
CA GLY A 471 44.82 15.10 1.20
C GLY A 471 43.36 14.61 1.13
N VAL A 472 42.99 13.75 0.19
CA VAL A 472 41.60 13.22 0.04
C VAL A 472 41.19 12.23 1.14
N LYS A 473 42.16 11.57 1.78
CA LYS A 473 41.91 10.44 2.67
C LYS A 473 41.14 10.81 3.93
N GLY A 474 39.95 10.21 4.09
CA GLY A 474 39.11 10.39 5.28
C GLY A 474 38.30 11.69 5.31
N LEU A 475 38.31 12.48 4.23
CA LEU A 475 37.44 13.64 4.09
C LEU A 475 35.95 13.22 4.06
N PRO A 476 35.01 14.13 4.43
CA PRO A 476 33.58 13.88 4.28
C PRO A 476 33.16 13.81 2.81
N ASN A 477 32.07 13.10 2.54
CA ASN A 477 31.47 13.06 1.20
C ASN A 477 30.81 14.40 0.90
N ILE A 478 30.78 14.82 -0.36
CA ILE A 478 30.14 16.08 -0.79
C ILE A 478 28.89 15.78 -1.59
N ARG A 479 27.87 16.60 -1.37
CA ARG A 479 26.74 16.79 -2.26
C ARG A 479 26.59 18.28 -2.56
N ASP A 480 26.74 18.63 -3.81
CA ASP A 480 26.48 19.97 -4.31
C ASP A 480 25.18 19.94 -5.12
N HIS A 481 24.14 20.53 -4.55
CA HIS A 481 22.83 20.50 -5.17
C HIS A 481 22.68 21.53 -6.31
N ASP A 482 23.52 22.58 -6.36
CA ASP A 482 23.37 23.67 -7.34
C ASP A 482 24.15 23.35 -8.62
N PHE A 483 25.30 22.65 -8.53
CA PHE A 483 25.99 22.05 -9.68
C PHE A 483 25.50 20.64 -10.05
N SER A 484 24.53 20.09 -9.30
CA SER A 484 23.97 18.76 -9.55
C SER A 484 24.98 17.59 -9.42
N ILE A 485 25.95 17.69 -8.50
CA ILE A 485 27.06 16.72 -8.34
C ILE A 485 27.21 16.15 -6.92
N TYR A 486 27.93 15.04 -6.81
CA TYR A 486 28.38 14.46 -5.56
C TYR A 486 29.83 13.98 -5.65
N PHE A 487 30.56 14.08 -4.53
CA PHE A 487 31.82 13.37 -4.32
C PHE A 487 31.62 12.27 -3.28
N ARG A 488 31.94 11.03 -3.64
CA ARG A 488 32.19 9.93 -2.70
C ARG A 488 33.70 9.84 -2.47
N ILE A 489 34.13 9.75 -1.21
CA ILE A 489 35.54 9.54 -0.88
C ILE A 489 35.83 8.04 -0.83
N GLN A 490 36.81 7.58 -1.61
CA GLN A 490 37.21 6.17 -1.69
C GLN A 490 38.72 6.03 -1.53
N GLY A 491 39.16 5.84 -0.27
CA GLY A 491 40.58 5.79 0.06
C GLY A 491 41.23 7.16 -0.19
N GLU A 492 42.10 7.24 -1.17
CA GLU A 492 42.77 8.48 -1.63
C GLU A 492 42.20 9.01 -2.95
N SER A 493 41.14 8.38 -3.50
CA SER A 493 40.45 8.82 -4.72
C SER A 493 39.12 9.51 -4.41
N ILE A 494 38.71 10.43 -5.28
CA ILE A 494 37.35 10.98 -5.33
C ILE A 494 36.56 10.24 -6.41
N CYS A 495 35.32 9.83 -6.11
CA CYS A 495 34.35 9.45 -7.13
C CYS A 495 33.36 10.62 -7.35
N LEU A 496 33.43 11.26 -8.52
CA LEU A 496 32.51 12.30 -8.95
C LEU A 496 31.40 11.69 -9.78
N GLY A 497 30.14 11.85 -9.36
CA GLY A 497 28.97 11.63 -10.23
C GLY A 497 27.98 12.77 -10.11
N GLY A 498 26.95 12.78 -10.95
CA GLY A 498 25.96 13.86 -10.97
C GLY A 498 24.68 13.50 -11.72
N TYR A 499 23.78 14.48 -11.83
CA TYR A 499 22.49 14.34 -12.49
C TYR A 499 22.35 15.43 -13.56
N GLU A 500 22.41 15.02 -14.80
CA GLU A 500 22.36 15.86 -16.00
C GLU A 500 20.90 16.20 -16.40
N ASN A 501 20.70 17.31 -17.11
CA ASN A 501 19.39 17.66 -17.69
C ASN A 501 19.03 16.85 -18.95
N CYS A 502 19.89 15.91 -19.35
CA CYS A 502 19.77 15.11 -20.57
C CYS A 502 20.30 13.67 -20.39
N PRO A 503 19.81 12.90 -19.39
CA PRO A 503 20.24 11.50 -19.20
C PRO A 503 20.01 10.66 -20.45
N ILE A 504 20.84 9.64 -20.65
CA ILE A 504 20.61 8.67 -21.74
C ILE A 504 19.50 7.71 -21.30
N LEU A 505 18.30 7.95 -21.81
CA LEU A 505 17.11 7.12 -21.59
C LEU A 505 17.30 5.73 -22.22
N LEU A 506 16.84 4.69 -21.53
CA LEU A 506 16.82 3.31 -22.02
C LEU A 506 15.37 2.82 -22.06
N ASP A 507 14.96 2.18 -23.15
CA ASP A 507 13.64 1.53 -23.23
C ASP A 507 13.58 0.31 -22.30
N LYS A 508 14.47 -0.65 -22.54
CA LYS A 508 14.66 -1.87 -21.73
C LYS A 508 16.15 -2.12 -21.48
N VAL A 509 16.45 -2.73 -20.34
CA VAL A 509 17.80 -3.26 -20.02
C VAL A 509 17.81 -4.75 -20.35
N PRO A 510 18.88 -5.25 -21.00
CA PRO A 510 19.21 -6.66 -21.11
C PRO A 510 18.59 -7.60 -20.06
N PRO A 511 17.68 -8.55 -20.34
CA PRO A 511 17.87 -9.87 -19.74
C PRO A 511 19.30 -10.33 -20.13
N ASP A 512 19.95 -11.21 -19.38
CA ASP A 512 21.39 -11.50 -19.51
C ASP A 512 22.35 -10.41 -18.95
N PHE A 513 22.09 -9.10 -19.11
CA PHE A 513 22.98 -8.04 -18.59
C PHE A 513 23.29 -8.23 -17.10
N GLN A 514 24.58 -8.34 -16.77
CA GLN A 514 25.10 -8.69 -15.44
C GLN A 514 26.52 -8.16 -15.31
N PHE A 515 26.87 -7.52 -14.18
CA PHE A 515 28.20 -6.92 -13.96
C PHE A 515 28.70 -6.01 -15.11
N GLY A 516 27.77 -5.48 -15.92
CA GLY A 516 28.06 -4.69 -17.11
C GLY A 516 28.07 -3.20 -16.82
N LEU A 517 28.82 -2.47 -17.63
CA LEU A 517 28.82 -1.01 -17.72
C LEU A 517 28.71 -0.61 -19.19
N TYR A 518 28.16 0.57 -19.44
CA TYR A 518 28.22 1.25 -20.72
C TYR A 518 29.49 2.09 -20.81
N GLU A 519 29.87 2.49 -22.03
CA GLU A 519 30.85 3.56 -22.20
C GLU A 519 30.26 4.89 -21.69
N LEU A 520 31.12 5.73 -21.09
CA LEU A 520 30.73 7.04 -20.59
C LEU A 520 30.62 8.03 -21.77
N ASP A 521 29.47 8.70 -21.88
CA ASP A 521 29.30 9.81 -22.80
C ASP A 521 29.79 11.10 -22.14
N TRP A 522 31.02 11.49 -22.47
CA TRP A 522 31.63 12.72 -21.98
C TRP A 522 30.84 13.98 -22.38
N THR A 523 30.09 13.97 -23.49
CA THR A 523 29.33 15.16 -23.91
C THR A 523 28.14 15.46 -22.98
N VAL A 524 27.64 14.44 -22.30
CA VAL A 524 26.60 14.55 -21.26
C VAL A 524 27.26 14.90 -19.91
N PHE A 525 28.30 14.14 -19.55
CA PHE A 525 28.97 14.23 -18.24
C PHE A 525 29.81 15.49 -18.02
N GLU A 526 30.26 16.16 -19.09
CA GLU A 526 31.04 17.42 -19.05
C GLU A 526 30.41 18.47 -18.12
N SER A 527 29.07 18.55 -18.10
CA SER A 527 28.36 19.51 -17.25
C SER A 527 28.59 19.28 -15.75
N ASN A 528 28.72 18.03 -15.31
CA ASN A 528 29.07 17.70 -13.93
C ASN A 528 30.57 17.85 -13.67
N TYR A 529 31.43 17.54 -14.65
CA TYR A 529 32.87 17.74 -14.54
C TYR A 529 33.24 19.22 -14.32
N GLN A 530 32.61 20.14 -15.06
CA GLN A 530 32.83 21.57 -14.92
C GLN A 530 32.44 22.09 -13.52
N GLY A 531 31.29 21.69 -12.98
CA GLY A 531 30.88 22.05 -11.61
C GLY A 531 31.87 21.55 -10.56
N ALA A 532 32.41 20.34 -10.74
CA ALA A 532 33.40 19.75 -9.83
C ALA A 532 34.75 20.48 -9.87
N ALA A 533 35.23 20.84 -11.06
CA ALA A 533 36.46 21.60 -11.24
C ALA A 533 36.37 23.01 -10.62
N VAL A 534 35.20 23.68 -10.73
CA VAL A 534 34.96 24.95 -10.05
C VAL A 534 34.99 24.77 -8.53
N LEU A 535 34.23 23.81 -7.98
CA LEU A 535 34.11 23.61 -6.54
C LEU A 535 35.43 23.17 -5.87
N CYS A 536 36.21 22.33 -6.57
CA CYS A 536 37.45 21.71 -6.07
C CYS A 536 38.55 21.83 -7.13
N PRO A 537 39.25 22.98 -7.24
CA PRO A 537 40.23 23.22 -8.31
C PRO A 537 41.31 22.15 -8.52
N PRO A 538 41.86 21.46 -7.49
CA PRO A 538 42.78 20.34 -7.69
C PRO A 538 42.21 19.16 -8.49
N PHE A 539 40.88 19.06 -8.61
CA PHE A 539 40.19 18.04 -9.40
C PHE A 539 40.41 18.23 -10.92
N GLU A 540 40.57 19.47 -11.40
CA GLU A 540 40.71 19.79 -12.84
C GLU A 540 41.93 19.10 -13.49
N SER A 541 42.97 18.83 -12.70
CA SER A 541 44.22 18.19 -13.14
C SER A 541 44.39 16.75 -12.63
N ALA A 542 43.36 16.20 -11.98
CA ALA A 542 43.40 14.83 -11.48
C ALA A 542 43.27 13.82 -12.62
N GLY A 543 44.14 12.80 -12.64
CA GLY A 543 44.01 11.68 -13.55
C GLY A 543 42.72 10.90 -13.30
N ILE A 544 42.15 10.27 -14.34
CA ILE A 544 40.92 9.48 -14.23
C ILE A 544 41.27 8.00 -14.30
N LYS A 545 41.09 7.31 -13.17
CA LYS A 545 41.42 5.89 -13.00
C LYS A 545 40.41 4.95 -13.65
N SER A 546 39.12 5.30 -13.60
CA SER A 546 38.04 4.49 -14.18
C SER A 546 36.76 5.30 -14.35
N THR A 547 35.98 4.97 -15.37
CA THR A 547 34.61 5.46 -15.56
C THR A 547 33.62 4.36 -15.20
N ILE A 548 32.52 4.72 -14.54
CA ILE A 548 31.42 3.83 -14.16
C ILE A 548 30.15 4.43 -14.73
N CYS A 549 29.51 3.74 -15.67
CA CYS A 549 28.26 4.17 -16.30
C CYS A 549 27.33 2.95 -16.37
N GLY A 550 26.27 2.94 -15.57
CA GLY A 550 25.38 1.78 -15.39
C GLY A 550 23.91 2.13 -15.65
N PRO A 551 23.05 1.12 -15.88
CA PRO A 551 21.62 1.35 -15.90
C PRO A 551 21.11 1.55 -14.46
N GLU A 552 20.37 2.62 -14.20
CA GLU A 552 19.64 2.83 -12.96
C GLU A 552 18.15 3.07 -13.19
N SER A 553 17.33 2.78 -12.18
CA SER A 553 15.86 2.79 -12.29
C SER A 553 15.23 4.06 -11.71
N PHE A 554 14.56 4.85 -12.57
CA PHE A 554 13.90 6.09 -12.20
C PHE A 554 12.37 6.03 -12.33
N THR A 555 11.69 6.83 -11.49
CA THR A 555 10.24 6.83 -11.25
C THR A 555 9.64 8.24 -11.35
N PRO A 556 8.35 8.39 -11.71
CA PRO A 556 7.67 9.68 -11.96
C PRO A 556 7.66 10.73 -10.84
N ASP A 557 8.02 10.34 -9.62
CA ASP A 557 8.01 11.18 -8.41
C ASP A 557 9.27 10.99 -7.54
N HIS A 558 10.31 10.34 -8.10
CA HIS A 558 11.56 10.05 -7.43
C HIS A 558 11.43 9.22 -6.12
N LYS A 559 10.37 8.41 -5.97
CA LYS A 559 10.17 7.48 -4.83
C LYS A 559 10.12 6.00 -5.28
N PRO A 560 10.69 5.07 -4.49
CA PRO A 560 10.54 3.63 -4.72
C PRO A 560 9.09 3.18 -4.98
N LEU A 561 8.94 2.14 -5.80
CA LEU A 561 7.68 1.45 -6.07
C LEU A 561 7.60 0.25 -5.13
N MET A 562 6.71 0.34 -4.14
CA MET A 562 6.65 -0.58 -3.02
C MET A 562 5.22 -1.04 -2.69
N GLY A 563 5.12 -2.14 -1.94
CA GLY A 563 3.86 -2.61 -1.38
C GLY A 563 3.10 -3.58 -2.27
N TRP A 564 1.87 -3.89 -1.84
CA TRP A 564 1.05 -4.95 -2.40
C TRP A 564 0.27 -4.50 -3.64
N ASP A 565 0.53 -5.13 -4.79
CA ASP A 565 -0.30 -4.95 -5.97
C ASP A 565 -1.57 -5.79 -5.86
N ARG A 566 -2.64 -5.21 -5.31
CA ARG A 566 -3.95 -5.87 -5.14
C ARG A 566 -4.65 -6.28 -6.45
N ARG A 567 -4.00 -6.10 -7.62
CA ARG A 567 -4.43 -6.64 -8.93
C ARG A 567 -3.97 -8.09 -9.17
N LEU A 568 -2.95 -8.56 -8.42
CA LEU A 568 -2.47 -9.95 -8.40
C LEU A 568 -2.15 -10.31 -6.95
N ASP A 569 -3.04 -11.09 -6.32
CA ASP A 569 -2.92 -11.43 -4.91
C ASP A 569 -1.61 -12.18 -4.62
N GLY A 570 -0.95 -11.80 -3.52
CA GLY A 570 0.39 -12.27 -3.18
C GLY A 570 1.57 -11.54 -3.85
N LEU A 571 1.37 -10.61 -4.79
CA LEU A 571 2.48 -9.86 -5.39
C LEU A 571 2.78 -8.55 -4.64
N PHE A 572 4.00 -8.45 -4.12
CA PHE A 572 4.56 -7.25 -3.50
C PHE A 572 5.70 -6.68 -4.35
N HIS A 573 5.90 -5.36 -4.29
CA HIS A 573 6.98 -4.66 -4.98
C HIS A 573 8.00 -4.08 -4.01
N SER A 574 9.26 -4.00 -4.47
CA SER A 574 10.34 -3.26 -3.82
C SER A 574 11.41 -2.91 -4.87
N CYS A 575 11.10 -2.00 -5.80
CA CYS A 575 11.96 -1.65 -6.94
C CYS A 575 11.90 -0.14 -7.27
N GLY A 576 12.68 0.33 -8.26
CA GLY A 576 12.63 1.74 -8.71
C GLY A 576 13.22 2.74 -7.72
N TYR A 577 14.41 2.45 -7.17
CA TYR A 577 14.95 3.21 -6.03
C TYR A 577 15.60 4.56 -6.38
N ASN A 578 15.66 4.97 -7.65
CA ASN A 578 16.23 6.27 -8.08
C ASN A 578 17.65 6.50 -7.51
N SER A 579 18.55 5.53 -7.73
CA SER A 579 19.92 5.49 -7.17
C SER A 579 20.04 5.51 -5.62
N ALA A 580 18.94 5.54 -4.86
CA ALA A 580 18.94 5.58 -3.39
C ALA A 580 18.82 4.19 -2.72
N GLY A 581 18.99 3.10 -3.47
CA GLY A 581 18.72 1.72 -3.02
C GLY A 581 19.60 1.22 -1.88
N MET A 582 20.80 1.78 -1.71
CA MET A 582 21.65 1.49 -0.55
C MET A 582 21.14 2.19 0.70
N MET A 583 21.00 3.52 0.66
CA MET A 583 20.61 4.31 1.83
C MET A 583 19.17 4.02 2.31
N LEU A 584 18.21 3.79 1.42
CA LEU A 584 16.84 3.45 1.79
C LEU A 584 16.63 1.94 2.04
N GLY A 585 17.58 1.08 1.69
CA GLY A 585 17.42 -0.36 1.64
C GLY A 585 16.89 -0.99 2.94
N GLY A 586 17.48 -0.65 4.08
CA GLY A 586 17.09 -1.17 5.40
C GLY A 586 15.67 -0.77 5.78
N GLY A 587 15.39 0.53 5.87
CA GLY A 587 14.05 1.02 6.20
C GLY A 587 12.98 0.50 5.25
N CYS A 588 13.25 0.48 3.94
CA CYS A 588 12.30 -0.06 2.96
C CYS A 588 12.08 -1.57 3.11
N GLY A 589 13.14 -2.36 3.32
CA GLY A 589 13.05 -3.81 3.53
C GLY A 589 12.32 -4.17 4.81
N GLU A 590 12.49 -3.37 5.87
CA GLU A 590 11.72 -3.46 7.10
C GLU A 590 10.22 -3.23 6.85
N GLN A 591 9.86 -2.13 6.18
CA GLN A 591 8.46 -1.82 5.90
C GLN A 591 7.81 -2.86 4.97
N VAL A 592 8.52 -3.40 3.98
CA VAL A 592 8.00 -4.51 3.15
C VAL A 592 7.78 -5.77 3.98
N ALA A 593 8.71 -6.13 4.87
CA ALA A 593 8.54 -7.29 5.74
C ALA A 593 7.32 -7.12 6.65
N GLU A 594 7.12 -5.94 7.23
CA GLU A 594 5.94 -5.65 8.05
C GLU A 594 4.63 -5.62 7.26
N TRP A 595 4.66 -5.13 6.02
CA TRP A 595 3.48 -5.13 5.13
C TRP A 595 3.03 -6.55 4.79
N ILE A 596 3.99 -7.45 4.55
CA ILE A 596 3.75 -8.88 4.28
C ILE A 596 3.20 -9.59 5.52
N ILE A 597 3.78 -9.32 6.71
CA ILE A 597 3.41 -10.03 7.95
C ILE A 597 2.09 -9.51 8.55
N ASN A 598 1.84 -8.20 8.51
CA ASN A 598 0.74 -7.55 9.21
C ASN A 598 -0.36 -7.01 8.27
N GLY A 599 -0.27 -7.29 6.96
CA GLY A 599 -1.12 -6.69 5.92
C GLY A 599 -0.95 -5.17 5.72
N SER A 600 -0.12 -4.52 6.54
CA SER A 600 0.05 -3.06 6.59
C SER A 600 1.45 -2.68 7.13
N PRO A 601 2.07 -1.60 6.62
CA PRO A 601 3.34 -1.07 7.14
C PRO A 601 3.15 -0.39 8.51
N SER A 602 4.24 -0.09 9.22
CA SER A 602 4.20 0.73 10.45
C SER A 602 4.33 2.22 10.21
N LEU A 603 4.94 2.62 9.09
CA LEU A 603 5.04 4.01 8.65
C LEU A 603 3.93 4.36 7.63
N HIS A 604 3.68 5.65 7.44
CA HIS A 604 2.77 6.17 6.42
C HIS A 604 3.38 6.03 5.01
N MET A 605 3.32 4.81 4.46
CA MET A 605 3.99 4.44 3.21
C MET A 605 3.18 4.74 1.94
N PHE A 606 2.03 5.42 2.01
CA PHE A 606 1.28 5.81 0.81
C PHE A 606 2.14 6.53 -0.28
N PRO A 607 3.11 7.41 0.04
CA PRO A 607 4.03 7.99 -0.95
C PRO A 607 4.98 7.00 -1.64
N TYR A 608 5.01 5.73 -1.22
CA TYR A 608 5.82 4.63 -1.78
C TYR A 608 4.95 3.50 -2.34
N ASP A 609 3.68 3.45 -1.96
CA ASP A 609 2.71 2.46 -2.40
C ASP A 609 2.54 2.50 -3.94
N VAL A 610 2.46 1.33 -4.59
CA VAL A 610 2.17 1.23 -6.03
C VAL A 610 0.77 1.76 -6.40
N THR A 611 -0.17 1.79 -5.45
CA THR A 611 -1.52 2.36 -5.58
C THR A 611 -1.55 3.89 -5.50
N ARG A 612 -0.40 4.55 -5.32
CA ARG A 612 -0.28 6.01 -5.48
C ARG A 612 -0.33 6.47 -6.94
N PHE A 613 -0.22 5.57 -7.91
CA PHE A 613 -0.37 5.87 -9.33
C PHE A 613 -1.66 5.25 -9.89
N LEU A 614 -2.38 5.99 -10.73
CA LEU A 614 -3.54 5.48 -11.43
C LEU A 614 -3.13 4.36 -12.42
N PRO A 615 -3.92 3.29 -12.62
CA PRO A 615 -3.63 2.27 -13.63
C PRO A 615 -3.41 2.84 -15.03
N LYS A 616 -4.11 3.93 -15.39
CA LYS A 616 -3.90 4.67 -16.65
C LYS A 616 -2.50 5.28 -16.73
N GLN A 617 -2.00 5.91 -15.65
CA GLN A 617 -0.64 6.44 -15.58
C GLN A 617 0.41 5.33 -15.68
N THR A 618 0.23 4.23 -14.93
CA THR A 618 1.20 3.11 -14.96
C THR A 618 1.33 2.44 -16.34
N ARG A 619 0.31 2.58 -17.20
CA ARG A 619 0.27 2.07 -18.57
C ARG A 619 0.77 3.05 -19.63
N ASP A 620 0.79 4.34 -19.32
CA ASP A 620 1.20 5.37 -20.28
C ASP A 620 2.72 5.56 -20.24
N HIS A 621 3.40 4.94 -21.20
CA HIS A 621 4.85 4.97 -21.29
C HIS A 621 5.40 6.37 -21.57
N ASN A 622 4.65 7.24 -22.27
CA ASN A 622 5.08 8.61 -22.54
C ASN A 622 5.04 9.43 -21.24
N TRP A 623 3.91 9.37 -20.52
CA TRP A 623 3.78 10.02 -19.21
C TRP A 623 4.84 9.52 -18.23
N ALA A 624 5.08 8.21 -18.16
CA ALA A 624 6.11 7.64 -17.29
C ALA A 624 7.52 8.12 -17.67
N THR A 625 7.85 8.18 -18.97
CA THR A 625 9.17 8.65 -19.45
C THR A 625 9.37 10.14 -19.19
N GLU A 626 8.40 11.01 -19.52
CA GLU A 626 8.50 12.45 -19.25
C GLU A 626 8.68 12.74 -17.75
N ARG A 627 7.89 12.08 -16.89
CA ARG A 627 7.92 12.31 -15.44
C ARG A 627 9.15 11.75 -14.76
N SER A 628 9.62 10.58 -15.17
CA SER A 628 10.89 10.03 -14.67
C SER A 628 12.05 10.89 -15.14
N HIS A 629 12.01 11.45 -16.36
CA HIS A 629 13.02 12.40 -16.85
C HIS A 629 13.04 13.70 -16.04
N GLU A 630 11.89 14.35 -15.83
CA GLU A 630 11.81 15.53 -14.95
C GLU A 630 12.30 15.19 -13.54
N SER A 631 11.97 14.02 -13.01
CA SER A 631 12.44 13.57 -11.69
C SER A 631 13.96 13.36 -11.62
N TYR A 632 14.59 12.86 -12.70
CA TYR A 632 16.05 12.75 -12.79
C TYR A 632 16.71 14.14 -12.83
N ALA A 633 16.28 14.98 -13.78
CA ALA A 633 16.84 16.32 -13.99
C ALA A 633 16.63 17.25 -12.79
N LYS A 634 15.48 17.15 -12.10
CA LYS A 634 15.19 17.90 -10.86
C LYS A 634 15.71 17.25 -9.58
N ASN A 635 16.42 16.10 -9.60
CA ASN A 635 16.79 15.36 -8.38
C ASN A 635 17.48 16.24 -7.32
N TYR A 636 18.34 17.18 -7.72
CA TYR A 636 19.01 18.13 -6.81
C TYR A 636 18.44 19.58 -6.85
N SER A 637 17.33 19.82 -7.55
CA SER A 637 16.63 21.12 -7.49
C SER A 637 16.13 21.42 -6.07
N ILE A 638 15.98 22.72 -5.74
CA ILE A 638 15.34 23.14 -4.48
C ILE A 638 13.86 22.73 -4.54
N VAL A 639 13.37 22.06 -3.50
CA VAL A 639 11.96 21.63 -3.44
C VAL A 639 11.10 22.72 -2.82
N PHE A 640 10.44 23.53 -3.66
CA PHE A 640 9.50 24.55 -3.19
C PHE A 640 8.09 23.97 -2.94
N PRO A 641 7.36 24.44 -1.92
CA PRO A 641 6.12 23.79 -1.49
C PRO A 641 4.97 23.82 -2.50
N TYR A 642 4.97 24.79 -3.41
CA TYR A 642 3.98 24.93 -4.49
C TYR A 642 4.56 24.68 -5.89
N ASP A 643 5.82 24.21 -6.02
CA ASP A 643 6.40 23.84 -7.33
C ASP A 643 5.48 22.83 -8.05
N GLN A 644 5.40 22.97 -9.37
CA GLN A 644 4.59 22.10 -10.21
C GLN A 644 5.48 21.38 -11.23
N PRO A 645 5.16 20.11 -11.53
CA PRO A 645 5.78 19.42 -12.65
C PRO A 645 5.43 20.11 -13.97
N LEU A 646 6.40 20.18 -14.87
CA LEU A 646 6.21 20.57 -16.27
C LEU A 646 5.95 19.32 -17.15
N ALA A 647 6.42 18.15 -16.74
CA ALA A 647 6.22 16.88 -17.43
C ALA A 647 4.85 16.26 -17.13
N GLY A 648 4.33 15.46 -18.07
CA GLY A 648 3.13 14.65 -17.88
C GLY A 648 1.85 15.45 -17.57
N ARG A 649 1.82 16.73 -17.97
CA ARG A 649 0.70 17.66 -17.76
C ARG A 649 -0.44 17.42 -18.76
N ASN A 650 -1.63 17.93 -18.43
CA ASN A 650 -2.88 17.71 -19.18
C ASN A 650 -3.30 16.24 -19.34
N PHE A 651 -2.82 15.34 -18.45
CA PHE A 651 -3.07 13.90 -18.54
C PHE A 651 -4.55 13.50 -18.31
N ILE A 652 -5.23 14.24 -17.42
CA ILE A 652 -6.68 14.21 -17.22
C ILE A 652 -7.16 15.67 -17.10
N GLN A 653 -7.98 16.09 -18.07
CA GLN A 653 -8.71 17.34 -18.03
C GLN A 653 -10.15 17.05 -17.62
N ASP A 654 -10.62 17.72 -16.57
CA ASP A 654 -12.01 17.59 -16.12
C ASP A 654 -12.99 18.38 -17.02
N PRO A 655 -14.32 18.15 -16.90
CA PRO A 655 -15.31 18.77 -17.79
C PRO A 655 -15.36 20.31 -17.77
N PHE A 656 -14.82 20.96 -16.74
CA PHE A 656 -14.73 22.42 -16.61
C PHE A 656 -13.36 22.98 -17.00
N HIS A 657 -12.38 22.15 -17.39
CA HIS A 657 -11.00 22.59 -17.64
C HIS A 657 -10.95 23.78 -18.61
N ARG A 658 -11.71 23.75 -19.72
CA ARG A 658 -11.79 24.85 -20.68
C ARG A 658 -12.30 26.15 -20.05
N GLN A 659 -13.30 26.06 -19.18
CA GLN A 659 -13.88 27.19 -18.46
C GLN A 659 -12.88 27.75 -17.45
N MET A 660 -12.21 26.91 -16.66
CA MET A 660 -11.19 27.37 -15.71
C MET A 660 -10.10 28.19 -16.42
N ILE A 661 -9.62 27.70 -17.58
CA ILE A 661 -8.67 28.37 -18.46
C ILE A 661 -9.21 29.71 -19.00
N GLN A 662 -10.49 29.76 -19.43
CA GLN A 662 -11.14 31.00 -19.90
C GLN A 662 -11.28 32.07 -18.81
N TYR A 663 -11.39 31.67 -17.54
CA TYR A 663 -11.39 32.56 -16.38
C TYR A 663 -9.98 32.81 -15.81
N PHE A 664 -8.92 32.49 -16.57
CA PHE A 664 -7.51 32.70 -16.22
C PHE A 664 -7.00 31.90 -15.01
N ALA A 665 -7.49 30.68 -14.81
CA ALA A 665 -6.93 29.76 -13.83
C ALA A 665 -5.45 29.43 -14.12
N VAL A 666 -4.61 29.53 -13.09
CA VAL A 666 -3.30 28.89 -13.05
C VAL A 666 -3.51 27.45 -12.60
N MET A 667 -3.34 26.50 -13.52
CA MET A 667 -3.62 25.09 -13.26
C MET A 667 -2.46 24.41 -12.52
N GLU A 668 -2.79 23.59 -11.53
CA GLU A 668 -1.90 22.69 -10.79
C GLU A 668 -2.21 21.23 -11.15
N GLU A 669 -1.23 20.34 -10.99
CA GLU A 669 -1.40 18.90 -11.22
C GLU A 669 -1.57 18.13 -9.91
N LYS A 670 -2.53 17.20 -9.86
CA LYS A 670 -2.56 16.17 -8.82
C LYS A 670 -3.19 14.86 -9.33
N GLN A 671 -2.49 13.73 -9.17
CA GLN A 671 -2.92 12.42 -9.70
C GLN A 671 -3.24 12.44 -11.21
N GLY A 672 -2.50 13.25 -11.98
CA GLY A 672 -2.71 13.49 -13.40
C GLY A 672 -3.85 14.45 -13.74
N TRP A 673 -4.62 14.95 -12.77
CA TRP A 673 -5.68 15.92 -12.99
C TRP A 673 -5.16 17.35 -12.98
N GLU A 674 -5.57 18.12 -13.99
CA GLU A 674 -5.44 19.58 -14.00
C GLU A 674 -6.55 20.21 -13.15
N ARG A 675 -6.19 20.94 -12.09
CA ARG A 675 -7.13 21.64 -11.19
C ARG A 675 -6.73 23.11 -10.99
N PRO A 676 -7.65 24.06 -10.79
CA PRO A 676 -7.27 25.47 -10.59
C PRO A 676 -6.58 25.66 -9.23
N GLY A 677 -5.34 26.14 -9.22
CA GLY A 677 -4.64 26.54 -8.00
C GLY A 677 -5.17 27.88 -7.46
N TYR A 678 -5.28 28.85 -8.37
CA TYR A 678 -5.82 30.21 -8.18
C TYR A 678 -6.13 30.84 -9.56
N PHE A 679 -6.76 32.01 -9.59
CA PHE A 679 -7.19 32.70 -10.81
C PHE A 679 -6.52 34.07 -10.96
N LEU A 680 -5.89 34.32 -12.12
CA LEU A 680 -5.30 35.63 -12.46
C LEU A 680 -6.38 36.65 -12.88
N THR A 681 -6.05 37.94 -12.77
CA THR A 681 -6.96 39.05 -13.08
C THR A 681 -6.85 39.54 -14.52
N GLU A 682 -5.65 39.54 -15.10
CA GLU A 682 -5.34 40.26 -16.36
C GLU A 682 -4.93 39.36 -17.53
N SER A 683 -4.38 38.17 -17.27
CA SER A 683 -3.82 37.31 -18.32
C SER A 683 -3.94 35.83 -18.02
N PHE A 684 -3.98 35.01 -19.07
CA PHE A 684 -3.96 33.56 -18.99
C PHE A 684 -2.52 33.02 -19.00
N ALA A 685 -2.17 32.15 -18.05
CA ALA A 685 -0.90 31.45 -18.00
C ALA A 685 -1.03 30.02 -18.57
N LYS A 686 -0.52 29.81 -19.79
CA LYS A 686 -0.71 28.54 -20.51
C LYS A 686 0.32 27.49 -20.10
N VAL A 687 -0.15 26.35 -19.58
CA VAL A 687 0.70 25.16 -19.37
C VAL A 687 1.28 24.71 -20.72
N PRO A 688 2.61 24.77 -20.93
CA PRO A 688 3.21 24.37 -22.19
C PRO A 688 3.30 22.84 -22.32
N PRO A 689 3.45 22.29 -23.54
CA PRO A 689 3.93 20.92 -23.71
C PRO A 689 5.33 20.75 -23.09
N TYR A 690 5.63 19.56 -22.58
CA TYR A 690 6.95 19.31 -21.97
C TYR A 690 8.06 19.44 -23.01
N HIS A 691 9.04 20.31 -22.72
CA HIS A 691 10.12 20.70 -23.63
C HIS A 691 11.49 20.13 -23.23
N TRP A 692 11.52 19.19 -22.27
CA TRP A 692 12.72 18.45 -21.86
C TRP A 692 13.90 19.37 -21.50
N TYR A 693 13.60 20.56 -20.97
CA TYR A 693 14.55 21.65 -20.67
C TYR A 693 15.41 22.14 -21.85
N GLY A 694 15.05 21.80 -23.08
CA GLY A 694 15.83 22.08 -24.30
C GLY A 694 16.67 20.91 -24.82
N SER A 695 16.53 19.72 -24.21
CA SER A 695 17.27 18.50 -24.56
C SER A 695 16.59 17.69 -25.67
N TYR A 696 17.28 16.67 -26.19
CA TYR A 696 16.79 15.73 -27.24
C TYR A 696 16.19 16.38 -28.50
N GLY A 697 16.65 17.59 -28.85
CA GLY A 697 16.16 18.35 -30.01
C GLY A 697 14.87 19.14 -29.76
N HIS A 698 14.31 19.09 -28.55
CA HIS A 698 13.19 19.96 -28.15
C HIS A 698 13.70 21.39 -27.94
N LYS A 699 12.89 22.37 -28.34
CA LYS A 699 13.16 23.80 -28.05
C LYS A 699 12.24 24.26 -26.92
N LYS A 700 12.77 25.09 -26.02
CA LYS A 700 11.94 25.79 -25.03
C LYS A 700 10.88 26.63 -25.75
N PRO A 701 9.65 26.72 -25.23
CA PRO A 701 8.59 27.52 -25.83
C PRO A 701 8.95 29.02 -25.80
N ALA A 702 8.41 29.79 -26.74
CA ALA A 702 8.53 31.25 -26.73
C ALA A 702 7.57 31.91 -25.72
N ASP A 703 6.52 31.19 -25.31
CA ASP A 703 5.60 31.57 -24.23
C ASP A 703 6.06 30.88 -22.94
N SER A 704 6.57 31.68 -22.00
CA SER A 704 7.02 31.27 -20.67
C SER A 704 6.05 31.67 -19.55
N SER A 705 4.84 32.14 -19.89
CA SER A 705 3.87 32.72 -18.93
C SER A 705 3.58 31.82 -17.72
N TYR A 706 3.44 30.51 -17.93
CA TYR A 706 3.22 29.56 -16.84
C TYR A 706 4.48 29.29 -16.00
N GLU A 707 5.67 29.21 -16.62
CA GLU A 707 6.93 29.09 -15.87
C GLU A 707 7.24 30.35 -15.05
N GLU A 708 6.78 31.53 -15.50
CA GLU A 708 6.84 32.77 -14.72
C GLU A 708 5.94 32.74 -13.49
N GLN A 709 4.72 32.18 -13.60
CA GLN A 709 3.87 31.93 -12.42
C GLN A 709 4.51 30.94 -11.44
N LEU A 710 5.26 29.93 -11.91
CA LEU A 710 6.00 29.05 -11.01
C LEU A 710 7.18 29.77 -10.32
N LYS A 711 7.89 30.68 -11.02
CA LYS A 711 8.97 31.49 -10.40
C LYS A 711 8.46 32.42 -9.30
N ALA A 712 7.20 32.88 -9.38
CA ALA A 712 6.55 33.59 -8.28
C ALA A 712 6.38 32.71 -7.01
N ASP A 713 6.37 31.39 -7.14
CA ASP A 713 6.30 30.40 -6.05
C ASP A 713 7.66 29.84 -5.60
N TYR A 714 8.76 30.11 -6.32
CA TYR A 714 10.11 29.60 -6.01
C TYR A 714 10.78 30.33 -4.85
N ARG A 715 10.16 30.24 -3.66
CA ARG A 715 10.58 30.87 -2.40
C ARG A 715 10.01 30.12 -1.19
N PHE A 716 10.68 30.24 -0.05
CA PHE A 716 10.19 29.74 1.24
C PHE A 716 9.35 30.77 2.03
N GLY A 717 9.12 31.94 1.45
CA GLY A 717 8.13 32.93 1.90
C GLY A 717 6.80 32.78 1.16
N PHE A 718 5.89 33.76 1.30
CA PHE A 718 4.66 33.79 0.52
C PHE A 718 4.94 33.98 -0.98
N SER A 719 4.09 33.35 -1.80
CA SER A 719 4.01 33.57 -3.25
C SER A 719 3.80 35.06 -3.57
N GLU A 720 4.26 35.52 -4.73
CA GLU A 720 3.91 36.88 -5.22
C GLU A 720 2.40 37.01 -5.48
N ASN A 721 1.70 35.89 -5.71
CA ASN A 721 0.25 35.81 -5.88
C ASN A 721 -0.52 35.62 -4.56
N HIS A 722 0.12 35.82 -3.39
CA HIS A 722 -0.49 35.58 -2.07
C HIS A 722 -1.76 36.42 -1.82
N ASP A 723 -1.72 37.71 -2.12
CA ASP A 723 -2.86 38.62 -1.86
C ASP A 723 -4.06 38.27 -2.76
N LEU A 724 -3.80 37.88 -4.01
CA LEU A 724 -4.80 37.41 -4.97
C LEU A 724 -5.52 36.13 -4.48
N ILE A 725 -4.77 35.16 -3.96
CA ILE A 725 -5.33 33.97 -3.29
C ILE A 725 -6.12 34.38 -2.04
N GLY A 726 -5.67 35.43 -1.34
CA GLY A 726 -6.37 36.03 -0.21
C GLY A 726 -7.70 36.70 -0.56
N GLU A 727 -7.80 37.31 -1.74
CA GLU A 727 -9.06 37.85 -2.26
C GLU A 727 -10.09 36.74 -2.53
N GLU A 728 -9.67 35.62 -3.13
CA GLU A 728 -10.56 34.46 -3.36
C GLU A 728 -11.13 33.93 -2.03
N ALA A 729 -10.26 33.72 -1.03
CA ALA A 729 -10.67 33.25 0.30
C ALA A 729 -11.60 34.27 0.98
N THR A 730 -11.26 35.56 0.92
CA THR A 730 -12.06 36.63 1.50
C THR A 730 -13.43 36.76 0.79
N ALA A 731 -13.50 36.53 -0.52
CA ALA A 731 -14.75 36.49 -1.27
C ALA A 731 -15.64 35.31 -0.85
N CYS A 732 -15.08 34.15 -0.49
CA CYS A 732 -15.85 33.03 0.04
C CYS A 732 -16.55 33.40 1.37
N ARG A 733 -15.82 34.04 2.30
CA ARG A 733 -16.36 34.50 3.59
C ARG A 733 -17.40 35.59 3.43
N ASN A 734 -17.04 36.63 2.67
CA ASN A 734 -17.81 37.86 2.61
C ASN A 734 -18.87 37.83 1.52
N ASN A 735 -18.94 36.82 0.67
CA ASN A 735 -19.89 36.78 -0.42
C ASN A 735 -20.25 35.34 -0.85
N VAL A 736 -19.71 34.89 -1.98
CA VAL A 736 -19.89 33.56 -2.55
C VAL A 736 -18.81 33.32 -3.62
N VAL A 737 -18.31 32.09 -3.67
CA VAL A 737 -17.36 31.60 -4.68
C VAL A 737 -17.80 30.24 -5.22
N VAL A 738 -17.24 29.86 -6.37
CA VAL A 738 -17.34 28.49 -6.90
C VAL A 738 -15.95 27.86 -7.03
N PHE A 739 -15.80 26.65 -6.47
CA PHE A 739 -14.61 25.80 -6.63
C PHE A 739 -14.90 24.65 -7.59
N ASN A 740 -13.92 24.27 -8.42
CA ASN A 740 -13.96 23.04 -9.20
C ASN A 740 -13.37 21.87 -8.38
N LEU A 741 -14.24 20.99 -7.87
CA LEU A 741 -13.86 19.80 -7.11
C LEU A 741 -13.98 18.50 -7.92
N SER A 742 -14.08 18.59 -9.26
CA SER A 742 -14.26 17.42 -10.15
C SER A 742 -13.20 16.34 -10.00
N TYR A 743 -12.03 16.72 -9.50
CA TYR A 743 -10.94 15.84 -9.11
C TYR A 743 -11.29 14.80 -8.02
N PHE A 744 -12.24 15.09 -7.13
CA PHE A 744 -12.58 14.18 -6.03
C PHE A 744 -13.06 12.82 -6.54
N CYS A 745 -12.64 11.77 -5.85
CA CYS A 745 -13.09 10.40 -6.10
C CYS A 745 -14.58 10.32 -5.82
N LYS A 746 -15.37 9.73 -6.73
CA LYS A 746 -16.78 9.42 -6.47
C LYS A 746 -17.10 7.98 -6.88
N VAL A 747 -17.61 7.20 -5.93
CA VAL A 747 -17.98 5.80 -6.17
C VAL A 747 -19.34 5.45 -5.56
N TYR A 748 -19.97 4.39 -6.08
CA TYR A 748 -21.16 3.79 -5.48
C TYR A 748 -20.83 2.45 -4.82
N LEU A 749 -21.25 2.28 -3.57
CA LEU A 749 -21.34 0.98 -2.90
C LEU A 749 -22.76 0.44 -3.04
N THR A 750 -22.90 -0.67 -3.77
CA THR A 750 -24.21 -1.28 -4.09
C THR A 750 -24.14 -2.81 -3.98
N GLY A 751 -25.29 -3.49 -3.88
CA GLY A 751 -25.36 -4.96 -3.85
C GLY A 751 -26.19 -5.50 -2.69
N ARG A 752 -26.34 -6.83 -2.61
CA ARG A 752 -27.23 -7.48 -1.64
C ARG A 752 -26.80 -7.25 -0.19
N ASP A 753 -25.50 -7.20 0.06
CA ASP A 753 -24.92 -7.03 1.39
C ASP A 753 -24.24 -5.64 1.54
N ALA A 754 -24.73 -4.63 0.80
CA ALA A 754 -24.17 -3.26 0.81
C ALA A 754 -24.21 -2.60 2.20
N ASP A 755 -25.30 -2.78 2.96
CA ASP A 755 -25.45 -2.19 4.30
C ASP A 755 -24.41 -2.76 5.27
N LYS A 756 -24.21 -4.08 5.23
CA LYS A 756 -23.17 -4.78 6.01
C LYS A 756 -21.76 -4.38 5.61
N ALA A 757 -21.54 -4.18 4.31
CA ALA A 757 -20.27 -3.66 3.82
C ALA A 757 -20.04 -2.23 4.32
N ALA A 758 -21.03 -1.36 4.31
CA ALA A 758 -20.91 0.01 4.82
C ALA A 758 -20.67 0.04 6.35
N GLU A 759 -21.35 -0.82 7.11
CA GLU A 759 -21.13 -1.00 8.56
C GLU A 759 -19.71 -1.53 8.87
N TYR A 760 -19.16 -2.41 8.03
CA TYR A 760 -17.80 -2.93 8.20
C TYR A 760 -16.70 -1.94 7.76
N LEU A 761 -16.91 -1.23 6.65
CA LEU A 761 -15.89 -0.39 6.01
C LEU A 761 -15.66 0.94 6.72
N PHE A 762 -16.65 1.45 7.48
CA PHE A 762 -16.67 2.83 7.95
C PHE A 762 -16.85 2.96 9.46
N THR A 763 -16.12 3.89 10.07
CA THR A 763 -16.16 4.16 11.52
C THR A 763 -17.41 4.89 12.00
N GLY A 764 -18.10 5.60 11.11
CA GLY A 764 -19.32 6.34 11.38
C GLY A 764 -20.57 5.51 11.09
N ASP A 765 -21.61 5.72 11.89
CA ASP A 765 -22.92 5.06 11.72
C ASP A 765 -23.53 5.39 10.34
N THR A 766 -23.50 4.42 9.43
CA THR A 766 -24.06 4.47 8.08
C THR A 766 -25.53 4.03 8.00
N ALA A 767 -26.15 3.59 9.10
CA ALA A 767 -27.55 3.19 9.16
C ALA A 767 -28.49 4.42 9.30
N LYS A 768 -28.29 5.42 8.44
CA LYS A 768 -29.10 6.65 8.40
C LYS A 768 -30.23 6.54 7.40
N SER A 769 -31.22 7.44 7.53
CA SER A 769 -32.25 7.60 6.52
C SER A 769 -31.65 7.96 5.16
N ILE A 770 -32.33 7.56 4.09
CA ILE A 770 -32.07 8.02 2.72
C ILE A 770 -31.86 9.55 2.71
N ASN A 771 -30.99 10.02 1.82
CA ASN A 771 -30.62 11.42 1.65
C ASN A 771 -29.80 12.05 2.79
N LYS A 772 -29.28 11.26 3.75
CA LYS A 772 -28.27 11.73 4.72
C LYS A 772 -26.86 11.45 4.26
N THR A 773 -25.97 12.40 4.52
CA THR A 773 -24.52 12.34 4.28
C THR A 773 -23.79 12.31 5.61
N ILE A 774 -22.72 11.52 5.71
CA ILE A 774 -21.94 11.31 6.94
C ILE A 774 -20.46 11.45 6.60
N TYR A 775 -19.70 12.20 7.39
CA TYR A 775 -18.23 12.14 7.33
C TYR A 775 -17.72 10.97 8.18
N THR A 776 -16.81 10.17 7.64
CA THR A 776 -16.32 8.95 8.28
C THR A 776 -14.94 8.54 7.73
N CYS A 777 -14.23 7.67 8.43
CA CYS A 777 -12.98 7.08 7.96
C CYS A 777 -13.18 5.61 7.57
N ALA A 778 -12.36 5.13 6.63
CA ALA A 778 -12.09 3.71 6.43
C ALA A 778 -10.70 3.40 7.03
N LEU A 779 -10.62 2.35 7.84
CA LEU A 779 -9.40 1.98 8.57
C LEU A 779 -8.77 0.70 8.01
N ASN A 780 -7.53 0.43 8.42
CA ASN A 780 -6.92 -0.89 8.42
C ASN A 780 -7.13 -1.61 9.77
N ASP A 781 -6.75 -2.89 9.84
CA ASP A 781 -6.94 -3.75 11.02
C ASP A 781 -6.12 -3.29 12.26
N ARG A 782 -5.17 -2.36 12.09
CA ARG A 782 -4.42 -1.72 13.18
C ARG A 782 -5.04 -0.40 13.67
N GLY A 783 -6.16 0.02 13.08
CA GLY A 783 -6.82 1.29 13.36
C GLY A 783 -6.17 2.51 12.67
N GLY A 784 -5.24 2.30 11.73
CA GLY A 784 -4.71 3.37 10.88
C GLY A 784 -5.75 3.81 9.84
N VAL A 785 -5.80 5.11 9.55
CA VAL A 785 -6.72 5.68 8.55
C VAL A 785 -6.15 5.50 7.15
N GLU A 786 -6.84 4.72 6.31
CA GLU A 786 -6.49 4.50 4.89
C GLU A 786 -7.23 5.49 3.97
N ALA A 787 -8.43 5.93 4.38
CA ALA A 787 -9.18 7.00 3.71
C ALA A 787 -10.11 7.74 4.68
N ASP A 788 -10.29 9.03 4.45
CA ASP A 788 -11.43 9.79 4.96
C ASP A 788 -12.40 10.13 3.82
N VAL A 789 -13.70 10.03 4.10
CA VAL A 789 -14.75 10.04 3.08
C VAL A 789 -16.02 10.72 3.58
N THR A 790 -16.84 11.16 2.65
CA THR A 790 -18.28 11.38 2.90
C THR A 790 -19.08 10.23 2.29
N VAL A 791 -20.07 9.73 3.04
CA VAL A 791 -20.94 8.62 2.64
C VAL A 791 -22.39 9.12 2.67
N SER A 792 -23.04 9.15 1.52
CA SER A 792 -24.45 9.50 1.39
C SER A 792 -25.31 8.26 1.19
N VAL A 793 -26.33 8.07 2.02
CA VAL A 793 -27.35 7.01 1.82
C VAL A 793 -28.27 7.44 0.68
N ILE A 794 -28.40 6.60 -0.35
CA ILE A 794 -29.16 6.91 -1.57
C ILE A 794 -30.19 5.83 -1.89
N ASP A 795 -31.28 6.23 -2.53
CA ASP A 795 -32.25 5.33 -3.15
C ASP A 795 -32.01 5.23 -4.67
N SER A 796 -32.82 4.43 -5.37
CA SER A 796 -32.81 4.34 -6.83
C SER A 796 -33.06 5.70 -7.49
N GLY A 797 -32.18 6.06 -8.41
CA GLY A 797 -32.30 7.26 -9.23
C GLY A 797 -32.93 7.02 -10.60
N ILE A 798 -32.62 7.94 -11.53
CA ILE A 798 -33.22 8.10 -12.86
C ILE A 798 -32.43 7.41 -14.00
N GLY A 799 -31.28 6.79 -13.70
CA GLY A 799 -30.47 6.06 -14.69
C GLY A 799 -29.25 6.82 -15.21
N GLU A 800 -28.94 7.97 -14.63
CA GLU A 800 -27.76 8.77 -14.96
C GLU A 800 -26.58 8.49 -14.00
N PRO A 801 -25.32 8.82 -14.37
CA PRO A 801 -24.15 8.58 -13.51
C PRO A 801 -24.22 9.23 -12.11
N HIS A 802 -24.99 10.30 -11.94
CA HIS A 802 -25.20 11.00 -10.66
C HIS A 802 -26.36 10.41 -9.82
N ALA A 803 -27.19 9.57 -10.45
CA ALA A 803 -28.42 9.01 -9.92
C ALA A 803 -28.76 7.67 -10.61
N PRO A 804 -27.96 6.60 -10.40
CA PRO A 804 -28.15 5.32 -11.06
C PRO A 804 -29.44 4.62 -10.61
N ILE A 805 -30.03 3.79 -11.47
CA ILE A 805 -31.15 2.91 -11.07
C ILE A 805 -30.62 1.80 -10.17
N LEU A 806 -31.20 1.64 -8.99
CA LEU A 806 -30.80 0.65 -7.99
C LEU A 806 -31.96 -0.30 -7.68
N LYS A 807 -31.65 -1.57 -7.37
CA LYS A 807 -32.66 -2.56 -6.95
C LYS A 807 -33.05 -2.47 -5.47
N ARG A 808 -32.42 -1.56 -4.74
CA ARG A 808 -32.50 -1.31 -3.29
C ARG A 808 -31.67 -0.05 -2.97
N PRO A 809 -31.80 0.56 -1.79
CA PRO A 809 -30.87 1.58 -1.33
C PRO A 809 -29.40 1.15 -1.40
N GLY A 810 -28.52 2.13 -1.48
CA GLY A 810 -27.07 1.95 -1.48
C GLY A 810 -26.38 3.21 -1.00
N TYR A 811 -25.09 3.34 -1.27
CA TYR A 811 -24.29 4.45 -0.79
C TYR A 811 -23.52 5.13 -1.92
N TYR A 812 -23.52 6.46 -1.92
CA TYR A 812 -22.65 7.29 -2.75
C TYR A 812 -21.51 7.83 -1.87
N ILE A 813 -20.28 7.51 -2.24
CA ILE A 813 -19.09 7.79 -1.44
C ILE A 813 -18.23 8.79 -2.22
N VAL A 814 -17.83 9.88 -1.56
CA VAL A 814 -16.92 10.89 -2.11
C VAL A 814 -15.68 10.97 -1.22
N ALA A 815 -14.50 10.89 -1.84
CA ALA A 815 -13.21 10.86 -1.15
C ALA A 815 -12.19 11.82 -1.79
N GLY A 816 -11.15 12.16 -1.04
CA GLY A 816 -10.05 12.99 -1.55
C GLY A 816 -9.42 12.43 -2.82
N GLY A 817 -9.28 13.25 -3.86
CA GLY A 817 -8.75 12.80 -5.15
C GLY A 817 -7.29 12.29 -5.09
N ALA A 818 -6.51 12.74 -4.10
CA ALA A 818 -5.07 12.45 -3.98
C ALA A 818 -4.75 10.99 -3.67
N SER A 819 -5.68 10.30 -3.00
CA SER A 819 -5.61 8.86 -2.68
C SER A 819 -6.73 8.08 -3.38
N ALA A 820 -7.39 8.64 -4.40
CA ALA A 820 -8.57 8.06 -5.04
C ALA A 820 -8.42 6.57 -5.40
N TYR A 821 -7.36 6.20 -6.12
CA TYR A 821 -7.15 4.81 -6.53
C TYR A 821 -6.82 3.89 -5.35
N HIS A 822 -6.05 4.37 -4.37
CA HIS A 822 -5.78 3.66 -3.13
C HIS A 822 -7.08 3.41 -2.34
N THR A 823 -7.91 4.43 -2.11
CA THR A 823 -9.22 4.33 -1.46
C THR A 823 -10.12 3.31 -2.16
N ILE A 824 -10.27 3.41 -3.48
CA ILE A 824 -11.06 2.45 -4.28
C ILE A 824 -10.53 1.02 -4.11
N THR A 825 -9.21 0.86 -4.09
CA THR A 825 -8.54 -0.44 -3.99
C THR A 825 -8.68 -1.04 -2.58
N HIS A 826 -8.61 -0.22 -1.53
CA HIS A 826 -8.87 -0.62 -0.13
C HIS A 826 -10.33 -1.09 0.06
N LEU A 827 -11.30 -0.26 -0.35
CA LEU A 827 -12.73 -0.60 -0.22
C LEU A 827 -13.09 -1.87 -1.01
N LYS A 828 -12.56 -2.02 -2.24
CA LYS A 828 -12.76 -3.24 -3.03
C LYS A 828 -12.14 -4.45 -2.36
N TYR A 829 -10.90 -4.35 -1.86
CA TYR A 829 -10.23 -5.47 -1.20
C TYR A 829 -11.02 -5.95 0.03
N ALA A 830 -11.43 -5.03 0.92
CA ALA A 830 -12.18 -5.39 2.13
C ALA A 830 -13.55 -6.03 1.83
N ILE A 831 -14.22 -5.63 0.74
CA ILE A 831 -15.46 -6.28 0.26
C ILE A 831 -15.21 -7.73 -0.18
N LEU A 832 -14.10 -7.97 -0.90
CA LEU A 832 -13.72 -9.30 -1.38
C LEU A 832 -13.28 -10.20 -0.23
N ASP A 833 -12.43 -9.71 0.67
CA ASP A 833 -11.90 -10.41 1.85
C ASP A 833 -13.02 -10.90 2.78
N LYS A 834 -14.04 -10.05 3.03
CA LYS A 834 -15.22 -10.43 3.83
C LYS A 834 -16.33 -11.11 3.01
N ALA A 835 -16.08 -11.42 1.74
CA ALA A 835 -17.02 -12.07 0.81
C ALA A 835 -18.42 -11.40 0.76
N PHE A 836 -18.49 -10.07 0.95
CA PHE A 836 -19.75 -9.35 0.86
C PHE A 836 -20.25 -9.37 -0.59
N ARG A 837 -21.54 -9.64 -0.81
CA ARG A 837 -22.17 -9.46 -2.14
C ARG A 837 -22.49 -7.99 -2.37
N ALA A 838 -21.44 -7.18 -2.38
CA ALA A 838 -21.42 -5.77 -2.65
C ALA A 838 -20.38 -5.45 -3.74
N GLN A 839 -20.44 -4.27 -4.32
CA GLN A 839 -19.52 -3.82 -5.36
C GLN A 839 -19.26 -2.31 -5.25
N ILE A 840 -18.05 -1.90 -5.63
CA ILE A 840 -17.65 -0.49 -5.78
C ILE A 840 -17.62 -0.14 -7.27
N THR A 841 -18.52 0.74 -7.70
CA THR A 841 -18.55 1.30 -9.06
C THR A 841 -17.94 2.70 -9.05
N ASP A 842 -16.85 2.91 -9.77
CA ASP A 842 -16.19 4.21 -9.93
C ASP A 842 -16.87 5.01 -11.04
N VAL A 843 -17.27 6.25 -10.72
CA VAL A 843 -17.89 7.22 -11.66
C VAL A 843 -17.12 8.55 -11.67
N THR A 844 -15.85 8.53 -11.24
CA THR A 844 -15.06 9.75 -10.98
C THR A 844 -14.92 10.62 -12.22
N GLN A 845 -14.73 10.03 -13.41
CA GLN A 845 -14.59 10.77 -14.68
C GLN A 845 -15.92 11.07 -15.39
N ASP A 846 -17.03 10.47 -14.94
CA ASP A 846 -18.36 10.68 -15.52
C ASP A 846 -19.07 11.91 -14.94
N LEU A 847 -18.57 12.43 -13.81
CA LEU A 847 -19.14 13.53 -13.05
C LEU A 847 -18.16 14.70 -12.90
N GLY A 848 -18.60 15.91 -13.20
CA GLY A 848 -17.99 17.13 -12.66
C GLY A 848 -18.54 17.44 -11.26
N VAL A 849 -17.78 18.20 -10.45
CA VAL A 849 -18.26 18.74 -9.17
C VAL A 849 -17.95 20.23 -9.08
N LEU A 850 -18.98 21.05 -8.89
CA LEU A 850 -18.85 22.46 -8.52
C LEU A 850 -19.26 22.64 -7.07
N SER A 851 -18.40 23.24 -6.24
CA SER A 851 -18.73 23.58 -4.85
C SER A 851 -19.02 25.07 -4.75
N LEU A 852 -20.30 25.42 -4.61
CA LEU A 852 -20.79 26.79 -4.49
C LEU A 852 -20.90 27.15 -3.00
N GLN A 853 -19.98 27.99 -2.51
CA GLN A 853 -19.73 28.22 -1.09
C GLN A 853 -19.76 29.71 -0.74
N GLY A 854 -20.33 30.05 0.42
CA GLY A 854 -20.49 31.42 0.92
C GLY A 854 -21.97 31.81 1.12
N ARG A 855 -22.22 32.89 1.87
CA ARG A 855 -23.57 33.31 2.29
C ARG A 855 -24.61 33.42 1.16
N ASN A 856 -24.20 33.82 -0.03
CA ASN A 856 -25.10 34.03 -1.17
C ASN A 856 -25.32 32.76 -2.04
N SER A 857 -24.71 31.62 -1.69
CA SER A 857 -24.85 30.33 -2.39
C SER A 857 -26.31 29.86 -2.52
N ARG A 858 -27.13 30.02 -1.47
CA ARG A 858 -28.55 29.65 -1.49
C ARG A 858 -29.36 30.53 -2.45
N GLU A 859 -29.06 31.83 -2.55
CA GLU A 859 -29.79 32.72 -3.45
C GLU A 859 -29.51 32.38 -4.92
N ILE A 860 -28.25 32.06 -5.25
CA ILE A 860 -27.86 31.63 -6.60
C ILE A 860 -28.54 30.31 -6.95
N LEU A 861 -28.40 29.28 -6.10
CA LEU A 861 -28.99 27.97 -6.37
C LEU A 861 -30.53 28.03 -6.44
N GLY A 862 -31.17 28.84 -5.59
CA GLY A 862 -32.62 29.05 -5.57
C GLY A 862 -33.18 29.77 -6.80
N LYS A 863 -32.36 30.49 -7.58
CA LYS A 863 -32.77 31.01 -8.91
C LYS A 863 -32.76 29.91 -9.98
N LEU A 864 -32.01 28.82 -9.75
CA LEU A 864 -31.83 27.72 -10.69
C LEU A 864 -32.72 26.51 -10.41
N THR A 865 -33.43 26.43 -9.27
CA THR A 865 -34.29 25.27 -8.95
C THR A 865 -35.56 25.67 -8.20
N ASP A 866 -36.63 24.87 -8.37
CA ASP A 866 -37.86 24.96 -7.55
C ASP A 866 -37.78 24.11 -6.27
N TYR A 867 -36.67 23.41 -6.04
CA TYR A 867 -36.45 22.62 -4.82
C TYR A 867 -36.31 23.55 -3.61
N ASP A 868 -36.98 23.24 -2.49
CA ASP A 868 -36.87 24.02 -1.27
C ASP A 868 -35.50 23.87 -0.59
N LEU A 869 -34.73 24.95 -0.57
CA LEU A 869 -33.39 25.04 0.03
C LEU A 869 -33.40 25.52 1.51
N SER A 870 -34.56 25.45 2.17
CA SER A 870 -34.71 25.66 3.61
C SER A 870 -33.84 24.71 4.45
N ASN A 871 -33.67 25.01 5.74
CA ASN A 871 -32.92 24.13 6.63
C ASN A 871 -33.70 22.85 6.97
N GLU A 872 -35.01 22.89 6.78
CA GLU A 872 -35.99 21.86 7.04
C GLU A 872 -36.01 20.85 5.89
N SER A 873 -36.11 21.33 4.64
CA SER A 873 -36.20 20.48 3.43
C SER A 873 -34.85 19.98 2.91
N LEU A 874 -33.76 20.71 3.20
CA LEU A 874 -32.40 20.28 2.89
C LEU A 874 -31.43 20.63 4.05
N PRO A 875 -31.46 19.87 5.16
CA PRO A 875 -30.58 20.11 6.30
C PRO A 875 -29.08 19.99 5.95
N PRO A 876 -28.17 20.57 6.74
CA PRO A 876 -26.74 20.28 6.61
C PRO A 876 -26.47 18.77 6.60
N ASN A 877 -25.47 18.35 5.83
CA ASN A 877 -25.12 16.93 5.64
C ASN A 877 -26.30 16.10 5.08
N SER A 878 -26.93 16.61 4.02
CA SER A 878 -27.93 15.88 3.23
C SER A 878 -27.66 16.00 1.73
N THR A 879 -28.19 15.06 0.96
CA THR A 879 -28.15 15.05 -0.51
C THR A 879 -29.56 14.99 -1.11
N ALA A 880 -29.77 15.61 -2.26
CA ALA A 880 -30.99 15.47 -3.04
C ALA A 880 -30.66 15.42 -4.54
N ILE A 881 -31.54 14.80 -5.33
CA ILE A 881 -31.56 15.01 -6.78
C ILE A 881 -32.42 16.25 -7.03
N MET A 882 -31.80 17.29 -7.57
CA MET A 882 -32.48 18.54 -7.89
C MET A 882 -32.51 18.74 -9.40
N LYS A 883 -33.65 19.22 -9.89
CA LYS A 883 -33.76 19.66 -11.28
C LYS A 883 -33.34 21.12 -11.37
N LEU A 884 -32.31 21.40 -12.16
CA LEU A 884 -31.85 22.75 -12.48
C LEU A 884 -32.48 23.25 -13.78
N LYS A 885 -32.89 24.52 -13.78
CA LYS A 885 -33.34 25.28 -14.94
C LYS A 885 -32.12 25.88 -15.62
N LEU A 886 -31.81 25.40 -16.82
CA LEU A 886 -30.69 25.85 -17.64
C LEU A 886 -31.20 26.54 -18.91
N PRO A 887 -30.39 27.39 -19.58
CA PRO A 887 -30.82 28.05 -20.82
C PRO A 887 -31.25 27.09 -21.94
N ALA A 888 -30.72 25.87 -21.96
CA ALA A 888 -30.99 24.85 -22.99
C ALA A 888 -32.06 23.80 -22.58
N GLY A 889 -32.67 23.93 -21.39
CA GLY A 889 -33.66 22.98 -20.88
C GLY A 889 -33.52 22.75 -19.37
N GLU A 890 -34.08 21.66 -18.87
CA GLU A 890 -33.92 21.25 -17.47
C GLU A 890 -32.96 20.06 -17.35
N GLN A 891 -32.11 20.04 -16.31
CA GLN A 891 -31.20 18.91 -16.05
C GLN A 891 -31.21 18.52 -14.58
N ASN A 892 -31.23 17.21 -14.30
CA ASN A 892 -31.05 16.70 -12.94
C ASN A 892 -29.58 16.69 -12.54
N VAL A 893 -29.29 17.11 -11.32
CA VAL A 893 -27.96 17.02 -10.68
C VAL A 893 -28.11 16.48 -9.27
N ARG A 894 -27.08 15.83 -8.75
CA ARG A 894 -27.04 15.48 -7.32
C ARG A 894 -26.43 16.66 -6.57
N VAL A 895 -27.22 17.28 -5.71
CA VAL A 895 -26.74 18.31 -4.79
C VAL A 895 -26.45 17.68 -3.44
N ILE A 896 -25.35 18.06 -2.80
CA ILE A 896 -25.02 17.69 -1.43
C ILE A 896 -24.76 18.97 -0.63
N ARG A 897 -25.48 19.18 0.48
CA ARG A 897 -25.30 20.34 1.36
C ARG A 897 -24.17 20.05 2.36
N VAL A 898 -22.94 20.21 1.90
CA VAL A 898 -21.69 20.10 2.68
C VAL A 898 -20.81 21.33 2.46
N SER A 899 -19.86 21.55 3.36
CA SER A 899 -18.83 22.56 3.19
C SER A 899 -17.50 22.09 3.74
N PHE A 900 -16.48 22.05 2.88
CA PHE A 900 -15.09 21.89 3.29
C PHE A 900 -14.51 23.18 3.92
N VAL A 901 -15.09 24.33 3.60
CA VAL A 901 -14.61 25.66 4.00
C VAL A 901 -15.35 26.24 5.22
N GLY A 902 -16.36 25.55 5.74
CA GLY A 902 -17.16 25.99 6.90
C GLY A 902 -18.25 27.03 6.60
N GLU A 903 -18.48 27.39 5.34
CA GLU A 903 -19.53 28.31 4.92
C GLU A 903 -20.87 27.60 4.63
N LEU A 904 -21.94 28.38 4.46
CA LEU A 904 -23.13 27.88 3.77
C LEU A 904 -22.77 27.55 2.31
N GLY A 905 -23.02 26.33 1.87
CA GLY A 905 -22.81 25.97 0.48
C GLY A 905 -23.31 24.59 0.09
N TYR A 906 -23.06 24.26 -1.18
CA TYR A 906 -23.56 23.07 -1.85
C TYR A 906 -22.54 22.54 -2.85
N GLU A 907 -22.36 21.22 -2.89
CA GLU A 907 -21.64 20.51 -3.94
C GLU A 907 -22.62 19.99 -4.99
N LEU A 908 -22.44 20.41 -6.24
CA LEU A 908 -23.25 20.04 -7.40
C LEU A 908 -22.49 18.97 -8.19
N HIS A 909 -22.91 17.72 -8.07
CA HIS A 909 -22.39 16.59 -8.83
C HIS A 909 -23.18 16.45 -10.13
N ILE A 910 -22.52 16.77 -11.25
CA ILE A 910 -23.14 17.05 -12.54
C ILE A 910 -22.63 16.02 -13.56
N PRO A 911 -23.49 15.37 -14.38
CA PRO A 911 -23.02 14.53 -15.47
C PRO A 911 -22.16 15.31 -16.45
N LYS A 912 -21.04 14.72 -16.89
CA LYS A 912 -20.04 15.33 -17.77
C LYS A 912 -20.61 16.10 -18.97
N ALA A 913 -21.69 15.60 -19.59
CA ALA A 913 -22.34 16.22 -20.75
C ALA A 913 -22.98 17.60 -20.45
N TYR A 914 -23.33 17.89 -19.20
CA TYR A 914 -24.05 19.10 -18.79
C TYR A 914 -23.21 20.06 -17.94
N CYS A 915 -21.97 19.69 -17.59
CA CYS A 915 -21.06 20.49 -16.76
C CYS A 915 -20.96 21.95 -17.25
N GLU A 916 -20.68 22.16 -18.54
CA GLU A 916 -20.61 23.51 -19.13
C GLU A 916 -21.89 24.33 -18.94
N GLN A 917 -23.06 23.73 -19.17
CA GLN A 917 -24.34 24.43 -19.09
C GLN A 917 -24.67 24.79 -17.64
N VAL A 918 -24.39 23.89 -16.69
CA VAL A 918 -24.59 24.15 -15.25
C VAL A 918 -23.59 25.20 -14.74
N PHE A 919 -22.33 25.13 -15.16
CA PHE A 919 -21.32 26.14 -14.81
C PHE A 919 -21.74 27.53 -15.28
N ASN A 920 -22.09 27.67 -16.55
CA ASN A 920 -22.53 28.96 -17.10
C ASN A 920 -23.78 29.48 -16.37
N ALA A 921 -24.77 28.64 -16.10
CA ALA A 921 -25.98 29.03 -15.35
C ALA A 921 -25.67 29.49 -13.91
N VAL A 922 -24.73 28.85 -13.22
CA VAL A 922 -24.26 29.26 -11.88
C VAL A 922 -23.50 30.60 -11.95
N MET A 923 -22.63 30.77 -12.95
CA MET A 923 -21.88 32.02 -13.16
C MET A 923 -22.81 33.19 -13.52
N ASP A 924 -23.75 33.00 -14.43
CA ASP A 924 -24.72 34.01 -14.84
C ASP A 924 -25.66 34.40 -13.68
N GLY A 925 -26.20 33.41 -12.95
CA GLY A 925 -27.06 33.63 -11.79
C GLY A 925 -26.34 34.28 -10.60
N GLY A 926 -25.02 34.08 -10.50
CA GLY A 926 -24.15 34.63 -9.45
C GLY A 926 -23.49 35.96 -9.79
N SER A 927 -23.37 36.33 -11.07
CA SER A 927 -22.72 37.56 -11.51
C SER A 927 -23.31 38.84 -10.86
N PRO A 928 -24.65 39.03 -10.78
CA PRO A 928 -25.24 40.18 -10.09
C PRO A 928 -24.96 40.23 -8.58
N LEU A 929 -24.57 39.09 -7.99
CA LEU A 929 -24.21 38.94 -6.59
C LEU A 929 -22.69 38.98 -6.37
N GLY A 930 -21.88 39.21 -7.41
CA GLY A 930 -20.42 39.26 -7.31
C GLY A 930 -19.75 37.90 -7.09
N LEU A 931 -20.36 36.80 -7.57
CA LEU A 931 -19.74 35.47 -7.56
C LEU A 931 -18.36 35.50 -8.25
N ARG A 932 -17.37 34.87 -7.63
CA ARG A 932 -16.03 34.66 -8.20
C ARG A 932 -15.71 33.16 -8.31
N ASN A 933 -14.81 32.79 -9.22
CA ASN A 933 -14.13 31.49 -9.11
C ASN A 933 -13.10 31.54 -7.98
N ALA A 934 -12.80 30.38 -7.38
CA ALA A 934 -11.75 30.24 -6.38
C ALA A 934 -11.01 28.89 -6.55
N GLY A 935 -9.70 28.88 -6.32
CA GLY A 935 -8.82 27.74 -6.52
C GLY A 935 -8.52 26.93 -5.26
N TYR A 936 -7.74 25.87 -5.40
CA TYR A 936 -7.38 25.00 -4.27
C TYR A 936 -6.52 25.70 -3.21
N ARG A 937 -5.71 26.73 -3.56
CA ARG A 937 -4.90 27.44 -2.57
C ARG A 937 -5.74 28.23 -1.58
N SER A 938 -6.81 28.89 -2.06
CA SER A 938 -7.77 29.58 -1.19
C SER A 938 -8.69 28.61 -0.45
N LEU A 939 -9.07 27.49 -1.07
CA LEU A 939 -9.80 26.39 -0.42
C LEU A 939 -9.09 25.89 0.86
N TYR A 940 -7.78 25.62 0.78
CA TYR A 940 -7.03 25.12 1.93
C TYR A 940 -6.86 26.17 3.04
N SER A 941 -6.61 27.43 2.66
CA SER A 941 -6.56 28.56 3.60
C SER A 941 -7.81 28.67 4.48
N LEU A 942 -8.99 28.50 3.87
CA LEU A 942 -10.28 28.65 4.54
C LEU A 942 -10.54 27.59 5.63
N SER A 943 -9.64 26.64 5.85
CA SER A 943 -9.79 25.63 6.90
C SER A 943 -9.18 26.00 8.27
N ILE A 944 -8.39 27.08 8.46
CA ILE A 944 -7.61 27.29 9.71
C ILE A 944 -7.34 28.81 10.15
N ASP A 945 -6.88 29.09 11.40
CA ASP A 945 -6.50 30.37 12.14
C ASP A 945 -5.18 30.38 13.03
N GLU A 946 -4.44 31.50 13.30
CA GLU A 946 -3.09 31.77 14.01
C GLU A 946 -1.87 32.12 13.10
N GLN A 947 -0.68 32.70 13.50
CA GLN A 947 0.19 33.58 12.61
C GLN A 947 1.67 33.18 12.16
N ILE A 948 2.26 33.84 11.10
CA ILE A 948 3.60 33.67 10.35
C ILE A 948 3.75 32.44 9.39
N PRO A 949 4.23 32.49 8.11
CA PRO A 949 4.14 31.35 7.16
C PRO A 949 4.69 30.04 7.70
N ILE A 950 3.87 28.98 7.55
CA ILE A 950 4.11 27.63 8.05
C ILE A 950 3.94 26.65 6.89
N TRP A 951 4.78 25.63 6.83
CA TRP A 951 4.80 24.66 5.72
C TRP A 951 4.61 23.21 6.16
N GLY A 952 4.91 22.89 7.42
CA GLY A 952 4.98 21.53 7.92
C GLY A 952 6.42 21.12 8.25
N LEU A 953 6.53 20.15 9.16
CA LEU A 953 7.76 19.61 9.76
C LEU A 953 8.57 20.61 10.62
N GLU A 954 8.10 21.84 10.85
CA GLU A 954 8.75 22.75 11.80
C GLU A 954 8.59 22.27 13.26
N ALA A 955 9.62 22.50 14.07
CA ALA A 955 9.75 21.96 15.42
C ALA A 955 8.88 22.70 16.44
N VAL A 956 8.05 21.95 17.17
CA VAL A 956 7.22 22.46 18.26
C VAL A 956 7.93 22.21 19.60
N TYR A 957 8.18 23.27 20.35
CA TYR A 957 8.78 23.24 21.67
C TYR A 957 7.77 23.64 22.74
N ARG A 958 7.82 22.99 23.91
CA ARG A 958 7.12 23.41 25.13
C ARG A 958 8.10 23.47 26.30
N ASN A 959 8.10 24.57 27.03
CA ASN A 959 8.99 24.82 28.18
C ASN A 959 10.50 24.67 27.88
N GLY A 960 10.89 24.76 26.60
CA GLY A 960 12.27 24.59 26.13
C GLY A 960 12.59 23.20 25.57
N GLU A 961 11.75 22.20 25.85
CA GLU A 961 11.88 20.84 25.33
C GLU A 961 11.07 20.66 24.04
N MET A 962 11.54 19.80 23.14
CA MET A 962 10.84 19.52 21.88
C MET A 962 9.74 18.48 22.13
N VAL A 963 8.52 18.79 21.69
CA VAL A 963 7.32 17.96 21.95
C VAL A 963 6.70 17.39 20.67
N GLY A 964 7.14 17.81 19.50
CA GLY A 964 6.66 17.31 18.22
C GLY A 964 7.02 18.22 17.06
N HIS A 965 6.35 18.03 15.93
CA HIS A 965 6.52 18.82 14.72
C HIS A 965 5.18 18.99 13.99
N LEU A 966 5.12 20.01 13.14
CA LEU A 966 3.92 20.32 12.37
C LEU A 966 3.66 19.29 11.26
N ARG A 967 2.40 18.96 11.00
CA ARG A 967 1.96 18.07 9.92
C ARG A 967 1.48 18.83 8.69
N ARG A 968 0.97 20.04 8.88
CA ARG A 968 0.36 20.90 7.86
C ARG A 968 0.54 22.36 8.25
N GLY A 969 0.71 23.21 7.24
CA GLY A 969 0.84 24.65 7.38
C GLY A 969 0.10 25.39 6.27
N GLU A 970 -0.67 26.44 6.59
CA GLU A 970 -1.34 27.33 5.62
C GLU A 970 -1.50 28.74 6.18
N TYR A 971 -1.75 29.75 5.33
CA TYR A 971 -2.26 31.07 5.74
C TYR A 971 -3.78 31.09 5.83
N GLY A 972 -4.38 31.42 6.97
CA GLY A 972 -5.81 31.67 7.15
C GLY A 972 -6.16 33.14 6.86
N TYR A 973 -6.62 33.43 5.63
CA TYR A 973 -6.89 34.83 5.22
C TYR A 973 -8.03 35.49 5.99
N THR A 974 -9.01 34.72 6.49
CA THR A 974 -10.11 35.23 7.31
C THR A 974 -9.63 35.93 8.58
N LEU A 975 -8.56 35.39 9.17
CA LEU A 975 -8.04 35.82 10.45
C LEU A 975 -6.71 36.60 10.30
N GLN A 976 -6.23 36.73 9.05
CA GLN A 976 -5.00 37.40 8.62
C GLN A 976 -3.73 36.74 9.21
N LYS A 977 -3.70 35.40 9.14
CA LYS A 977 -2.94 34.58 10.10
C LYS A 977 -2.70 33.12 9.60
N PRO A 978 -1.43 32.63 9.40
CA PRO A 978 -1.03 31.22 9.14
C PRO A 978 -0.71 30.22 10.29
N ILE A 979 -1.15 28.97 10.11
CA ILE A 979 -1.38 27.98 11.18
C ILE A 979 -0.63 26.70 10.97
N GLY A 980 -0.17 26.10 12.06
CA GLY A 980 0.32 24.74 12.11
C GLY A 980 -0.65 23.80 12.80
N GLN A 981 -0.99 22.68 12.17
CA GLN A 981 -1.52 21.51 12.89
C GLN A 981 -0.37 20.59 13.29
N ALA A 982 -0.36 20.07 14.51
CA ALA A 982 0.77 19.32 15.08
C ALA A 982 0.31 18.06 15.83
N TYR A 983 1.09 16.99 15.73
CA TYR A 983 1.05 15.94 16.76
C TYR A 983 2.09 16.27 17.82
N ILE A 984 1.65 16.34 19.08
CA ILE A 984 2.52 16.57 20.24
C ILE A 984 2.51 15.36 21.17
N ARG A 985 3.66 15.12 21.81
CA ARG A 985 3.91 14.05 22.77
C ARG A 985 4.61 14.65 23.99
N LYS A 986 4.36 14.13 25.19
CA LYS A 986 5.16 14.50 26.35
C LYS A 986 6.59 13.94 26.19
N PRO A 987 7.66 14.69 26.51
CA PRO A 987 9.04 14.22 26.35
C PRO A 987 9.37 12.96 27.17
N ASN A 988 8.69 12.77 28.30
CA ASN A 988 8.80 11.58 29.15
C ASN A 988 7.99 10.35 28.67
N GLY A 989 7.25 10.47 27.55
CA GLY A 989 6.42 9.38 27.00
C GLY A 989 5.09 9.14 27.72
N GLU A 990 4.73 9.92 28.73
CA GLU A 990 3.45 9.80 29.42
C GLU A 990 2.25 10.17 28.53
N LYS A 991 1.06 9.75 28.95
CA LYS A 991 -0.20 10.18 28.33
C LYS A 991 -0.36 11.70 28.43
N MET A 992 -0.85 12.28 27.34
CA MET A 992 -1.22 13.69 27.27
C MET A 992 -2.39 13.98 28.22
N ASP A 993 -2.39 15.16 28.84
CA ASP A 993 -3.47 15.63 29.70
C ASP A 993 -3.76 17.13 29.48
N ASP A 994 -4.93 17.57 29.94
CA ASP A 994 -5.41 18.94 29.79
C ASP A 994 -4.50 19.97 30.49
N GLU A 995 -3.82 19.59 31.56
CA GLU A 995 -2.91 20.47 32.29
C GLU A 995 -1.67 20.76 31.46
N PHE A 996 -1.02 19.72 30.91
CA PHE A 996 0.09 19.86 30.00
C PHE A 996 -0.30 20.65 28.74
N LEU A 997 -1.52 20.50 28.23
CA LEU A 997 -2.00 21.28 27.08
C LEU A 997 -2.22 22.75 27.40
N LYS A 998 -2.75 23.08 28.58
CA LYS A 998 -3.15 24.45 28.98
C LYS A 998 -2.08 25.25 29.72
N THR A 999 -1.04 24.61 30.26
CA THR A 999 -0.01 25.27 31.10
C THR A 999 1.40 25.24 30.49
N GLY A 1000 2.19 26.29 30.70
CA GLY A 1000 3.56 26.42 30.18
C GLY A 1000 3.69 27.31 28.93
N THR A 1001 4.91 27.43 28.42
CA THR A 1001 5.23 28.28 27.26
C THR A 1001 5.51 27.43 26.02
N THR A 1002 4.69 27.57 24.99
CA THR A 1002 4.93 26.95 23.68
C THR A 1002 5.74 27.89 22.78
N LYS A 1003 6.66 27.34 21.99
CA LYS A 1003 7.42 28.03 20.94
C LYS A 1003 7.40 27.19 19.67
N LEU A 1004 7.23 27.84 18.53
CA LEU A 1004 7.50 27.23 17.22
C LEU A 1004 8.87 27.73 16.77
N LYS A 1005 9.72 26.83 16.29
CA LYS A 1005 11.03 27.21 15.77
C LYS A 1005 10.98 27.27 14.24
N LEU A 1006 10.85 28.50 13.74
CA LEU A 1006 10.78 28.85 12.32
C LEU A 1006 12.16 29.36 11.91
N TRP A 1007 12.96 28.47 11.30
CA TRP A 1007 14.40 28.66 11.14
C TRP A 1007 15.09 28.87 12.50
N GLU A 1008 16.24 29.54 12.57
CA GLU A 1008 16.92 29.75 13.87
C GLU A 1008 16.17 30.71 14.82
N ASN A 1009 15.19 31.43 14.29
CA ASN A 1009 14.28 32.31 15.02
C ASN A 1009 13.15 31.52 15.71
N SER A 1010 12.82 31.89 16.95
CA SER A 1010 11.69 31.30 17.68
C SER A 1010 10.50 32.26 17.71
N THR A 1011 9.34 31.79 17.25
CA THR A 1011 8.06 32.50 17.40
C THR A 1011 7.26 31.89 18.56
N LYS A 1012 6.33 32.67 19.13
CA LYS A 1012 5.43 32.21 20.20
C LYS A 1012 4.04 31.93 19.59
N PRO A 1013 3.73 30.68 19.18
CA PRO A 1013 2.38 30.33 18.76
C PRO A 1013 1.45 30.32 19.97
N ARG A 1014 0.19 30.67 19.77
CA ARG A 1014 -0.87 30.35 20.73
C ARG A 1014 -1.39 28.94 20.43
N VAL A 1015 -1.19 28.01 21.35
CA VAL A 1015 -1.95 26.75 21.34
C VAL A 1015 -3.41 27.12 21.64
N THR A 1016 -4.30 26.77 20.73
CA THR A 1016 -5.74 27.07 20.77
C THR A 1016 -6.51 25.76 20.76
#